data_AF-A0A3D9ZVU9-F1
#
_entry.id   AF-A0A3D9ZVU9-F1
#
_cell.length_a   1.000
_cell.length_b   1.000
_cell.length_c   1.000
_cell.angle_alpha   90.00
_cell.angle_beta   90.00
_cell.angle_gamma   90.00
#
_symmetry.space_group_name_H-M   'P 1'
#
loop_
_entity.id
_entity.type
_entity.pdbx_description
1 polymer ?
#
loop_
_entity_poly.entity_id
_entity_poly.type
_entity_poly.pdbx_seq_one_letter_code
_entity_poly.pdbx_strand_id
1 'polypeptide(L)'
;MRHRGQTFRRLAAVVTATVAAQLAFFGAPAAANTERWEVAVKAIPGTKYARDVKVYVTEAVAALRPYIRDGEDKQESRIDQVRADVDTRYFDGARLNGFEDADKAFGNVEKFGDFVEERLDDGLSGTKEQDHIAALVKSLTGIRQLADASIQDAEATIGPFRANPKPTPVPPGLDKAFKDLREARENLAETDEELREADVEDAIEHAAEAWASGFKVLKQFGITYTGDHDADGVVDGVELRFGSSPLLIDSDSDQLTDKFEITELVGWTRPNAYDTDVDTISDAAEDVDQDGLTNLDEQRIGTTPTNPDTDGDGVNDGTEVSRGSNPLVADQPRAPPSPGDVPPIEPVPTDVDTDGDGVPDLTEEDNGSDPTKADTDGDGLSDGTELDYLISALFQDTDNDGLRDDYEIANAESQGLHPSQFDEQISKWSYVSDFLLGMFAGDFAEKDSMAWLAGNLCGGGLSVIPVVGWILGGLADIRDTIAALIHADWVSAGLSILGVIPYVGDAVSLPAKVAKFVNKYAHRLMAAARYVAKYDKIPDTVKELTYELIMPEVWNYLVVEQVEQPTGLVAAAAGSRVSKANFDRLLNGKRTDLKRLHEMMTDGLQENGPKVDWAYGWESGEVNFAAMMAGIGRPGQRKFGIKKPDSPDFKGPREVDYAEETDEGWIFHEVKAGFAFADDRILEQVDQCEKDAWYQDPANQDAIKEANQDKMKGKGIKKIHWHFVASGSGQPNVNDLGMAEKLYDCLKANKIPYTIHFPAD
;
A
#
# COMPACT_ATOMS: atom_id res chain seq x y z
N MET A 1 23.19 3.96 -61.93
CA MET A 1 24.20 3.78 -60.85
C MET A 1 24.89 5.11 -60.60
N ARG A 2 24.39 5.90 -59.63
CA ARG A 2 24.94 7.21 -59.20
C ARG A 2 25.22 7.08 -57.70
N HIS A 3 26.48 6.92 -57.30
CA HIS A 3 27.41 7.97 -56.88
C HIS A 3 26.90 8.79 -55.69
N ARG A 4 27.50 8.55 -54.51
CA ARG A 4 28.48 9.42 -53.80
C ARG A 4 27.76 10.39 -52.85
N GLY A 5 28.16 10.59 -51.61
CA GLY A 5 29.27 10.11 -50.79
C GLY A 5 28.86 10.37 -49.33
N GLN A 6 29.16 9.45 -48.42
CA GLN A 6 30.29 9.56 -47.49
C GLN A 6 30.30 10.85 -46.63
N THR A 7 30.32 10.56 -45.33
CA THR A 7 31.03 11.26 -44.25
C THR A 7 30.45 12.59 -43.79
N PHE A 8 29.58 12.50 -42.77
CA PHE A 8 29.90 13.14 -41.49
C PHE A 8 29.73 12.12 -40.36
N ARG A 9 30.58 12.28 -39.36
CA ARG A 9 31.02 11.29 -38.38
C ARG A 9 29.96 10.96 -37.33
N ARG A 10 30.05 9.73 -36.81
CA ARG A 10 29.72 9.39 -35.43
C ARG A 10 30.31 10.44 -34.48
N LEU A 11 29.46 11.20 -33.79
CA LEU A 11 29.51 11.57 -32.38
C LEU A 11 28.49 12.71 -32.11
N ALA A 12 27.27 12.28 -31.78
CA ALA A 12 26.24 12.95 -30.99
C ALA A 12 25.03 11.99 -31.09
N ALA A 13 24.80 10.99 -30.24
CA ALA A 13 24.87 10.99 -28.79
C ALA A 13 24.34 12.29 -28.20
N VAL A 14 23.12 12.17 -27.66
CA VAL A 14 22.50 13.05 -26.67
C VAL A 14 21.73 14.24 -27.26
N VAL A 15 20.47 14.34 -26.79
CA VAL A 15 19.45 15.38 -27.01
C VAL A 15 18.51 15.15 -28.21
N THR A 16 17.21 15.08 -27.93
CA THR A 16 16.03 14.98 -28.81
C THR A 16 15.70 13.60 -29.41
N ALA A 17 15.52 12.57 -28.59
CA ALA A 17 14.17 12.04 -28.30
C ALA A 17 13.22 13.10 -27.72
N THR A 18 11.93 12.97 -27.99
CA THR A 18 10.77 13.84 -27.66
C THR A 18 10.36 14.83 -28.76
N VAL A 19 9.05 14.85 -29.05
CA VAL A 19 8.27 15.78 -29.91
C VAL A 19 7.84 15.28 -31.31
N ALA A 20 8.38 14.21 -31.90
CA ALA A 20 7.87 13.73 -33.21
C ALA A 20 6.68 12.74 -33.16
N ALA A 21 6.18 12.38 -31.97
CA ALA A 21 4.97 11.56 -31.78
C ALA A 21 3.75 12.39 -31.30
N GLN A 22 3.90 13.71 -31.20
CA GLN A 22 2.81 14.65 -30.92
C GLN A 22 2.84 15.72 -32.01
N LEU A 23 1.75 15.86 -32.76
CA LEU A 23 1.51 16.86 -33.81
C LEU A 23 2.09 16.58 -35.21
N ALA A 24 1.59 15.52 -35.85
CA ALA A 24 1.20 15.62 -37.27
C ALA A 24 -0.27 16.06 -37.36
N PHE A 25 -0.54 17.27 -36.84
CA PHE A 25 -1.75 18.02 -37.19
C PHE A 25 -1.41 18.88 -38.41
N PHE A 26 -2.37 18.94 -39.35
CA PHE A 26 -2.44 19.75 -40.58
C PHE A 26 -1.87 19.15 -41.87
N GLY A 27 -2.77 18.43 -42.58
CA GLY A 27 -2.85 18.58 -44.04
C GLY A 27 -3.05 17.32 -44.89
N ALA A 28 -4.12 16.55 -44.69
CA ALA A 28 -4.74 15.77 -45.77
C ALA A 28 -6.22 15.50 -45.45
N PRO A 29 -7.16 15.64 -46.40
CA PRO A 29 -8.56 15.35 -46.13
C PRO A 29 -8.72 13.85 -45.87
N ALA A 30 -9.50 13.52 -44.84
CA ALA A 30 -9.98 12.18 -44.58
C ALA A 30 -10.73 11.68 -45.83
N ALA A 31 -10.09 10.79 -46.59
CA ALA A 31 -10.83 9.80 -47.34
C ALA A 31 -11.31 8.79 -46.30
N ALA A 32 -12.57 8.94 -45.88
CA ALA A 32 -13.26 7.94 -45.08
C ALA A 32 -13.24 6.62 -45.86
N ASN A 33 -12.35 5.70 -45.47
CA ASN A 33 -12.63 4.29 -45.64
C ASN A 33 -13.66 3.98 -44.55
N THR A 34 -14.93 4.01 -44.90
CA THR A 34 -15.98 3.41 -44.09
C THR A 34 -15.68 1.91 -44.03
N GLU A 35 -15.13 1.47 -42.90
CA GLU A 35 -15.02 0.05 -42.62
C GLU A 35 -16.43 -0.51 -42.58
N ARG A 36 -16.70 -1.51 -43.41
CA ARG A 36 -18.00 -2.16 -43.49
C ARG A 36 -18.21 -3.00 -42.22
N TRP A 37 -19.40 -2.96 -41.65
CA TRP A 37 -19.67 -3.66 -40.39
C TRP A 37 -19.41 -5.17 -40.50
N GLU A 38 -19.67 -5.76 -41.67
CA GLU A 38 -19.40 -7.18 -41.94
C GLU A 38 -17.89 -7.49 -41.89
N VAL A 39 -17.03 -6.52 -42.22
CA VAL A 39 -15.57 -6.68 -42.11
C VAL A 39 -15.14 -6.59 -40.65
N ALA A 40 -15.74 -5.68 -39.88
CA ALA A 40 -15.42 -5.47 -38.47
C ALA A 40 -15.88 -6.65 -37.59
N VAL A 41 -17.05 -7.24 -37.86
CA VAL A 41 -17.56 -8.43 -37.15
C VAL A 41 -16.66 -9.64 -37.40
N LYS A 42 -16.23 -9.88 -38.64
CA LYS A 42 -15.30 -10.97 -38.99
C LYS A 42 -13.93 -10.84 -38.33
N ALA A 43 -13.57 -9.65 -37.89
CA ALA A 43 -12.33 -9.38 -37.18
C ALA A 43 -12.43 -9.66 -35.68
N ILE A 44 -13.63 -9.98 -35.14
CA ILE A 44 -13.79 -10.43 -33.76
C ILE A 44 -12.98 -11.73 -33.61
N PRO A 45 -11.97 -11.76 -32.74
CA PRO A 45 -11.10 -12.90 -32.63
C PRO A 45 -11.85 -14.07 -31.99
N GLY A 46 -11.98 -15.18 -32.71
CA GLY A 46 -12.49 -16.44 -32.15
C GLY A 46 -11.55 -17.07 -31.11
N THR A 47 -10.31 -16.59 -30.96
CA THR A 47 -9.35 -17.09 -29.96
C THR A 47 -8.42 -15.98 -29.48
N LYS A 48 -8.94 -15.00 -28.73
CA LYS A 48 -8.09 -14.09 -27.96
C LYS A 48 -8.85 -13.59 -26.72
N TYR A 49 -8.50 -14.17 -25.58
CA TYR A 49 -9.11 -13.88 -24.28
C TYR A 49 -8.67 -12.52 -23.74
N ALA A 50 -9.65 -11.68 -23.41
CA ALA A 50 -9.57 -10.67 -22.36
C ALA A 50 -10.90 -10.76 -21.62
N ARG A 51 -10.90 -11.01 -20.30
CA ARG A 51 -12.12 -11.16 -19.48
C ARG A 51 -12.70 -9.78 -19.17
N ASP A 52 -13.06 -9.04 -20.22
CA ASP A 52 -13.41 -7.63 -20.17
C ASP A 52 -14.86 -7.39 -20.60
N VAL A 53 -15.77 -8.37 -20.40
CA VAL A 53 -17.19 -8.29 -20.80
C VAL A 53 -17.81 -6.97 -20.33
N LYS A 54 -17.63 -6.63 -19.05
CA LYS A 54 -18.10 -5.37 -18.47
C LYS A 54 -17.54 -4.15 -19.20
N VAL A 55 -16.27 -4.16 -19.57
CA VAL A 55 -15.62 -3.05 -20.31
C VAL A 55 -16.23 -2.94 -21.71
N TYR A 56 -16.29 -4.05 -22.45
CA TYR A 56 -16.82 -4.06 -23.81
C TYR A 56 -18.27 -3.56 -23.85
N VAL A 57 -19.14 -4.09 -22.99
CA VAL A 57 -20.55 -3.72 -22.95
C VAL A 57 -20.72 -2.27 -22.46
N THR A 58 -19.94 -1.83 -21.47
CA THR A 58 -19.97 -0.44 -20.97
C THR A 58 -19.53 0.57 -22.02
N GLU A 59 -18.44 0.28 -22.73
CA GLU A 59 -17.95 1.14 -23.80
C GLU A 59 -18.90 1.18 -24.99
N ALA A 60 -19.54 0.06 -25.35
CA ALA A 60 -20.58 0.00 -26.37
C ALA A 60 -21.75 0.91 -26.01
N VAL A 61 -22.24 0.81 -24.78
CA VAL A 61 -23.32 1.64 -24.22
C VAL A 61 -22.93 3.12 -24.22
N ALA A 62 -21.72 3.45 -23.78
CA ALA A 62 -21.24 4.84 -23.73
C ALA A 62 -21.11 5.46 -25.12
N ALA A 63 -20.64 4.71 -26.11
CA ALA A 63 -20.50 5.17 -27.49
C ALA A 63 -21.85 5.50 -28.14
N LEU A 64 -22.91 4.76 -27.82
CA LEU A 64 -24.24 4.98 -28.39
C LEU A 64 -25.08 6.02 -27.66
N ARG A 65 -24.73 6.37 -26.42
CA ARG A 65 -25.50 7.30 -25.58
C ARG A 65 -25.91 8.61 -26.29
N PRO A 66 -25.04 9.29 -27.06
CA PRO A 66 -25.42 10.53 -27.76
C PRO A 66 -26.42 10.33 -28.92
N TYR A 67 -26.60 9.10 -29.39
CA TYR A 67 -27.38 8.76 -30.58
C TYR A 67 -28.73 8.12 -30.24
N ILE A 68 -28.96 7.83 -28.96
CA ILE A 68 -30.24 7.38 -28.42
C ILE A 68 -30.99 8.59 -27.88
N ARG A 69 -32.26 8.69 -28.25
CA ARG A 69 -33.10 9.83 -27.91
C ARG A 69 -33.59 9.72 -26.47
N ASP A 70 -32.94 10.40 -25.53
CA ASP A 70 -33.55 10.72 -24.24
C ASP A 70 -34.44 11.97 -24.40
N GLY A 71 -35.68 11.78 -24.85
CA GLY A 71 -36.63 12.87 -25.11
C GLY A 71 -38.02 12.61 -24.53
N GLU A 72 -38.38 13.48 -23.57
CA GLU A 72 -39.61 13.77 -22.80
C GLU A 72 -40.86 12.85 -22.74
N ASP A 73 -41.09 11.85 -23.59
CA ASP A 73 -42.26 10.97 -23.46
C ASP A 73 -41.91 9.48 -23.68
N LYS A 74 -41.55 8.82 -22.56
CA LYS A 74 -41.80 7.42 -22.17
C LYS A 74 -41.49 6.31 -23.22
N GLN A 75 -40.66 5.31 -22.94
CA GLN A 75 -40.59 4.51 -21.71
C GLN A 75 -39.28 3.68 -21.72
N GLU A 76 -38.45 3.84 -20.69
CA GLU A 76 -37.22 3.10 -20.37
C GLU A 76 -36.16 2.97 -21.50
N SER A 77 -35.03 3.67 -21.32
CA SER A 77 -33.84 3.47 -22.15
C SER A 77 -33.36 2.02 -22.01
N ARG A 78 -33.48 1.22 -23.09
CA ARG A 78 -32.97 -0.17 -23.14
C ARG A 78 -31.47 -0.24 -22.86
N ILE A 79 -30.73 0.82 -23.21
CA ILE A 79 -29.30 0.96 -22.90
C ILE A 79 -29.06 1.16 -21.40
N ASP A 80 -29.93 1.89 -20.70
CA ASP A 80 -29.77 2.10 -19.26
C ASP A 80 -30.03 0.81 -18.46
N GLN A 81 -30.89 -0.08 -18.95
CA GLN A 81 -31.08 -1.41 -18.37
C GLN A 81 -29.83 -2.29 -18.55
N VAL A 82 -29.25 -2.34 -19.76
CA VAL A 82 -27.99 -3.06 -20.02
C VAL A 82 -26.88 -2.53 -19.11
N ARG A 83 -26.77 -1.21 -18.98
CA ARG A 83 -25.79 -0.59 -18.09
C ARG A 83 -26.02 -0.93 -16.62
N ALA A 84 -27.26 -0.82 -16.15
CA ALA A 84 -27.61 -1.15 -14.77
C ALA A 84 -27.31 -2.62 -14.45
N ASP A 85 -27.57 -3.53 -15.40
CA ASP A 85 -27.23 -4.95 -15.27
C ASP A 85 -25.72 -5.17 -15.23
N VAL A 86 -24.96 -4.52 -16.11
CA VAL A 86 -23.48 -4.57 -16.10
C VAL A 86 -22.88 -4.06 -14.78
N ASP A 87 -23.49 -3.03 -14.19
CA ASP A 87 -23.01 -2.43 -12.95
C ASP A 87 -23.41 -3.25 -11.69
N THR A 88 -24.50 -4.03 -11.74
CA THR A 88 -25.09 -4.64 -10.53
C THR A 88 -25.14 -6.16 -10.51
N ARG A 89 -25.08 -6.82 -11.67
CA ARG A 89 -25.23 -8.28 -11.80
C ARG A 89 -23.93 -9.03 -12.01
N TYR A 90 -22.85 -8.32 -12.33
CA TYR A 90 -21.53 -8.92 -12.51
C TYR A 90 -20.77 -8.94 -11.19
N PHE A 91 -20.13 -10.08 -10.90
CA PHE A 91 -19.30 -10.28 -9.72
C PHE A 91 -17.89 -9.69 -9.90
N ASP A 92 -17.29 -9.92 -11.08
CA ASP A 92 -15.87 -9.61 -11.35
C ASP A 92 -15.60 -9.03 -12.75
N GLY A 93 -16.61 -8.39 -13.33
CA GLY A 93 -16.53 -7.83 -14.67
C GLY A 93 -16.60 -8.85 -15.81
N ALA A 94 -16.61 -10.16 -15.50
CA ALA A 94 -16.73 -11.24 -16.47
C ALA A 94 -17.81 -12.29 -16.13
N ARG A 95 -18.14 -12.48 -14.84
CA ARG A 95 -19.12 -13.47 -14.37
C ARG A 95 -20.36 -12.84 -13.74
N LEU A 96 -21.48 -13.55 -13.82
CA LEU A 96 -22.78 -13.11 -13.30
C LEU A 96 -23.03 -13.69 -11.90
N ASN A 97 -23.63 -12.94 -11.00
CA ASN A 97 -23.82 -13.32 -9.58
C ASN A 97 -24.68 -14.58 -9.34
N GLY A 98 -25.42 -15.05 -10.36
CA GLY A 98 -26.21 -16.27 -10.28
C GLY A 98 -27.17 -16.41 -11.45
N PHE A 99 -27.77 -17.59 -11.63
CA PHE A 99 -28.57 -17.96 -12.82
C PHE A 99 -29.67 -16.95 -13.18
N GLU A 100 -30.40 -16.42 -12.20
CA GLU A 100 -31.46 -15.44 -12.45
C GLU A 100 -30.93 -14.08 -12.92
N ASP A 101 -29.76 -13.70 -12.42
CA ASP A 101 -29.07 -12.49 -12.87
C ASP A 101 -28.50 -12.69 -14.27
N ALA A 102 -28.02 -13.90 -14.51
CA ALA A 102 -27.50 -14.40 -15.75
C ALA A 102 -28.56 -14.27 -16.87
N ASP A 103 -29.76 -14.82 -16.67
CA ASP A 103 -30.85 -14.85 -17.65
C ASP A 103 -31.33 -13.43 -18.03
N LYS A 104 -31.43 -12.55 -17.02
CA LYS A 104 -31.84 -11.15 -17.21
C LYS A 104 -30.78 -10.32 -17.93
N ALA A 105 -29.52 -10.42 -17.51
CA ALA A 105 -28.43 -9.68 -18.13
C ALA A 105 -28.22 -10.11 -19.58
N PHE A 106 -28.18 -11.42 -19.83
CA PHE A 106 -27.98 -11.96 -21.18
C PHE A 106 -29.14 -11.56 -22.11
N GLY A 107 -30.39 -11.74 -21.67
CA GLY A 107 -31.57 -11.37 -22.46
C GLY A 107 -31.75 -9.86 -22.68
N ASN A 108 -31.01 -9.00 -21.97
CA ASN A 108 -30.95 -7.56 -22.26
C ASN A 108 -29.81 -7.21 -23.23
N VAL A 109 -28.69 -7.94 -23.17
CA VAL A 109 -27.54 -7.76 -24.07
C VAL A 109 -27.84 -8.30 -25.48
N GLU A 110 -28.50 -9.46 -25.61
CA GLU A 110 -29.03 -10.00 -26.87
C GLU A 110 -29.91 -8.96 -27.59
N LYS A 111 -30.96 -8.52 -26.90
CA LYS A 111 -31.88 -7.45 -27.32
C LYS A 111 -31.21 -6.15 -27.75
N PHE A 112 -30.03 -5.87 -27.19
CA PHE A 112 -29.22 -4.70 -27.51
C PHE A 112 -28.40 -4.92 -28.78
N GLY A 113 -27.83 -6.11 -28.99
CA GLY A 113 -27.21 -6.52 -30.24
C GLY A 113 -28.13 -6.31 -31.44
N ASP A 114 -29.33 -6.90 -31.41
CA ASP A 114 -30.34 -6.80 -32.49
C ASP A 114 -30.69 -5.34 -32.81
N PHE A 115 -30.82 -4.52 -31.76
CA PHE A 115 -31.17 -3.11 -31.89
C PHE A 115 -30.07 -2.30 -32.60
N VAL A 116 -28.81 -2.64 -32.35
CA VAL A 116 -27.66 -1.98 -32.99
C VAL A 116 -27.54 -2.44 -34.44
N GLU A 117 -27.75 -3.72 -34.71
CA GLU A 117 -27.76 -4.30 -36.06
C GLU A 117 -28.84 -3.66 -36.95
N GLU A 118 -30.10 -3.61 -36.49
CA GLU A 118 -31.22 -3.01 -37.24
C GLU A 118 -30.91 -1.56 -37.70
N ARG A 119 -30.13 -0.82 -36.91
CA ARG A 119 -29.76 0.57 -37.21
C ARG A 119 -28.65 0.72 -38.24
N LEU A 120 -27.84 -0.31 -38.45
CA LEU A 120 -26.83 -0.29 -39.52
C LEU A 120 -27.48 -0.37 -40.90
N ASP A 121 -28.65 -1.00 -40.99
CA ASP A 121 -29.45 -1.09 -42.21
C ASP A 121 -30.26 0.19 -42.54
N ASP A 122 -30.40 1.11 -41.58
CA ASP A 122 -31.14 2.38 -41.72
C ASP A 122 -30.41 3.47 -42.54
N GLY A 123 -29.29 3.14 -43.20
CA GLY A 123 -28.56 4.07 -44.07
C GLY A 123 -27.81 5.16 -43.30
N LEU A 124 -27.28 4.84 -42.11
CA LEU A 124 -26.37 5.70 -41.35
C LEU A 124 -25.12 6.05 -42.18
N SER A 125 -24.50 7.20 -41.89
CA SER A 125 -23.25 7.59 -42.55
C SER A 125 -22.33 8.39 -41.64
N GLY A 126 -21.03 8.32 -41.93
CA GLY A 126 -19.99 9.09 -41.24
C GLY A 126 -19.75 8.60 -39.82
N THR A 127 -19.62 9.51 -38.85
CA THR A 127 -19.26 9.14 -37.45
C THR A 127 -20.33 8.30 -36.77
N LYS A 128 -21.62 8.52 -37.08
CA LYS A 128 -22.74 7.76 -36.51
C LYS A 128 -22.68 6.28 -36.86
N GLU A 129 -22.38 5.98 -38.12
CA GLU A 129 -22.23 4.61 -38.62
C GLU A 129 -21.05 3.93 -37.90
N GLN A 130 -19.91 4.60 -37.80
CA GLN A 130 -18.73 4.07 -37.10
C GLN A 130 -18.95 3.82 -35.60
N ASP A 131 -19.68 4.70 -34.92
CA ASP A 131 -20.01 4.51 -33.49
C ASP A 131 -20.96 3.31 -33.29
N HIS A 132 -21.89 3.06 -34.22
CA HIS A 132 -22.75 1.87 -34.18
C HIS A 132 -21.99 0.58 -34.51
N ILE A 133 -21.09 0.60 -35.49
CA ILE A 133 -20.22 -0.55 -35.80
C ILE A 133 -19.36 -0.90 -34.59
N ALA A 134 -18.73 0.10 -33.95
CA ALA A 134 -17.94 -0.12 -32.75
C ALA A 134 -18.76 -0.71 -31.61
N ALA A 135 -19.99 -0.23 -31.41
CA ALA A 135 -20.87 -0.74 -30.37
C ALA A 135 -21.34 -2.19 -30.67
N LEU A 136 -21.66 -2.52 -31.92
CA LEU A 136 -22.03 -3.87 -32.33
C LEU A 136 -20.88 -4.86 -32.05
N VAL A 137 -19.68 -4.54 -32.53
CA VAL A 137 -18.49 -5.39 -32.36
C VAL A 137 -18.19 -5.64 -30.88
N LYS A 138 -18.25 -4.59 -30.05
CA LYS A 138 -18.03 -4.73 -28.61
C LYS A 138 -19.11 -5.55 -27.92
N SER A 139 -20.38 -5.39 -28.31
CA SER A 139 -21.49 -6.15 -27.74
C SER A 139 -21.38 -7.64 -28.07
N LEU A 140 -21.13 -7.97 -29.34
CA LEU A 140 -20.91 -9.36 -29.78
C LEU A 140 -19.67 -9.99 -29.12
N THR A 141 -18.61 -9.20 -28.96
CA THR A 141 -17.42 -9.64 -28.21
C THR A 141 -17.77 -9.98 -26.76
N GLY A 142 -18.57 -9.14 -26.09
CA GLY A 142 -19.04 -9.39 -24.73
C GLY A 142 -19.93 -10.63 -24.61
N ILE A 143 -20.90 -10.80 -25.53
CA ILE A 143 -21.79 -11.98 -25.58
C ILE A 143 -20.99 -13.28 -25.72
N ARG A 144 -20.07 -13.32 -26.70
CA ARG A 144 -19.19 -14.47 -26.92
C ARG A 144 -18.36 -14.79 -25.66
N GLN A 145 -17.80 -13.77 -25.02
CA GLN A 145 -16.99 -13.93 -23.81
C GLN A 145 -17.79 -14.43 -22.61
N LEU A 146 -19.06 -14.05 -22.47
CA LEU A 146 -19.95 -14.59 -21.45
C LEU A 146 -20.18 -16.10 -21.63
N ALA A 147 -20.45 -16.52 -22.87
CA ALA A 147 -20.63 -17.94 -23.19
C ALA A 147 -19.37 -18.75 -22.85
N ASP A 148 -18.22 -18.26 -23.28
CA ASP A 148 -16.91 -18.85 -23.01
C ASP A 148 -16.60 -18.92 -21.49
N ALA A 149 -16.88 -17.86 -20.74
CA ALA A 149 -16.71 -17.85 -19.28
C ALA A 149 -17.56 -18.93 -18.59
N SER A 150 -18.81 -19.12 -19.02
CA SER A 150 -19.66 -20.18 -18.47
C SER A 150 -19.14 -21.59 -18.77
N ILE A 151 -18.49 -21.78 -19.92
CA ILE A 151 -17.86 -23.04 -20.31
C ILE A 151 -16.61 -23.29 -19.47
N GLN A 152 -15.84 -22.25 -19.17
CA GLN A 152 -14.68 -22.34 -18.28
C GLN A 152 -15.09 -22.67 -16.85
N ASP A 153 -16.11 -22.00 -16.32
CA ASP A 153 -16.60 -22.30 -14.97
C ASP A 153 -17.14 -23.75 -14.90
N ALA A 154 -17.87 -24.18 -15.92
CA ALA A 154 -18.31 -25.57 -16.05
C ALA A 154 -17.14 -26.56 -16.17
N GLU A 155 -16.12 -26.22 -16.95
CA GLU A 155 -14.90 -27.02 -17.11
C GLU A 155 -14.11 -27.13 -15.81
N ALA A 156 -13.92 -26.04 -15.08
CA ALA A 156 -13.26 -26.02 -13.78
C ALA A 156 -14.03 -26.94 -12.79
N THR A 157 -15.36 -26.82 -12.77
CA THR A 157 -16.22 -27.61 -11.87
C THR A 157 -16.10 -29.12 -12.09
N ILE A 158 -16.09 -29.61 -13.33
CA ILE A 158 -16.17 -31.07 -13.61
C ILE A 158 -14.94 -31.67 -14.29
N GLY A 159 -14.03 -30.83 -14.79
CA GLY A 159 -12.82 -31.20 -15.53
C GLY A 159 -11.94 -32.21 -14.80
N PRO A 160 -11.63 -32.01 -13.50
CA PRO A 160 -10.89 -32.97 -12.67
C PRO A 160 -11.40 -34.42 -12.74
N PHE A 161 -12.71 -34.61 -12.87
CA PHE A 161 -13.31 -35.96 -12.94
C PHE A 161 -13.08 -36.70 -14.27
N ARG A 162 -12.27 -36.14 -15.17
CA ARG A 162 -11.71 -36.87 -16.32
C ARG A 162 -10.49 -37.72 -15.97
N ALA A 163 -9.85 -37.48 -14.83
CA ALA A 163 -8.71 -38.25 -14.38
C ALA A 163 -9.05 -39.75 -14.20
N ASN A 164 -8.03 -40.60 -14.26
CA ASN A 164 -8.17 -42.03 -14.09
C ASN A 164 -7.09 -42.56 -13.11
N PRO A 165 -7.46 -43.01 -11.90
CA PRO A 165 -8.83 -43.10 -11.38
C PRO A 165 -9.49 -41.72 -11.17
N LYS A 166 -10.82 -41.66 -11.20
CA LYS A 166 -11.55 -40.42 -10.92
C LYS A 166 -11.38 -40.03 -9.45
N PRO A 167 -11.31 -38.71 -9.14
CA PRO A 167 -11.38 -38.22 -7.78
C PRO A 167 -12.67 -38.69 -7.08
N THR A 168 -12.59 -38.86 -5.76
CA THR A 168 -13.71 -39.32 -4.93
C THR A 168 -14.09 -38.27 -3.89
N PRO A 169 -15.40 -38.07 -3.62
CA PRO A 169 -16.53 -38.80 -4.16
C PRO A 169 -16.93 -38.35 -5.56
N VAL A 170 -17.36 -39.29 -6.42
CA VAL A 170 -17.88 -38.93 -7.76
C VAL A 170 -19.28 -38.34 -7.60
N PRO A 171 -19.53 -37.10 -8.03
CA PRO A 171 -20.83 -36.45 -7.83
C PRO A 171 -21.90 -37.07 -8.74
N PRO A 172 -23.15 -37.21 -8.26
CA PRO A 172 -24.23 -37.75 -9.06
C PRO A 172 -24.55 -36.86 -10.28
N GLY A 173 -24.82 -37.46 -11.43
CA GLY A 173 -25.17 -36.72 -12.65
C GLY A 173 -23.98 -36.26 -13.50
N LEU A 174 -22.75 -36.60 -13.12
CA LEU A 174 -21.52 -36.23 -13.84
C LEU A 174 -21.57 -36.52 -15.36
N ASP A 175 -22.12 -37.66 -15.78
CA ASP A 175 -22.23 -38.00 -17.22
C ASP A 175 -23.13 -37.02 -17.98
N LYS A 176 -24.20 -36.53 -17.34
CA LYS A 176 -25.07 -35.50 -17.91
C LYS A 176 -24.34 -34.16 -17.99
N ALA A 177 -23.60 -33.80 -16.95
CA ALA A 177 -22.81 -32.56 -16.93
C ALA A 177 -21.75 -32.53 -18.03
N PHE A 178 -21.03 -33.63 -18.28
CA PHE A 178 -20.08 -33.72 -19.40
C PHE A 178 -20.76 -33.64 -20.77
N LYS A 179 -22.03 -34.06 -20.87
CA LYS A 179 -22.83 -33.89 -22.09
C LYS A 179 -23.20 -32.42 -22.29
N ASP A 180 -23.74 -31.78 -21.25
CA ASP A 180 -24.14 -30.37 -21.27
C ASP A 180 -22.93 -29.46 -21.58
N LEU A 181 -21.75 -29.77 -21.02
CA LEU A 181 -20.50 -29.07 -21.33
C LEU A 181 -20.03 -29.26 -22.79
N ARG A 182 -20.27 -30.44 -23.37
CA ARG A 182 -19.93 -30.69 -24.78
C ARG A 182 -20.83 -29.90 -25.71
N GLU A 183 -22.13 -29.91 -25.44
CA GLU A 183 -23.13 -29.10 -26.14
C GLU A 183 -22.77 -27.61 -26.07
N ALA A 184 -22.35 -27.12 -24.90
CA ALA A 184 -21.90 -25.74 -24.75
C ALA A 184 -20.70 -25.41 -25.64
N ARG A 185 -19.70 -26.30 -25.73
CA ARG A 185 -18.52 -26.12 -26.60
C ARG A 185 -18.85 -26.20 -28.09
N GLU A 186 -19.78 -27.06 -28.47
CA GLU A 186 -20.27 -27.17 -29.85
C GLU A 186 -20.94 -25.86 -30.28
N ASN A 187 -21.86 -25.34 -29.46
CA ASN A 187 -22.55 -24.08 -29.74
C ASN A 187 -21.60 -22.87 -29.77
N LEU A 188 -20.59 -22.80 -28.89
CA LEU A 188 -19.59 -21.72 -28.95
C LEU A 188 -18.75 -21.79 -30.24
N ALA A 189 -18.47 -23.00 -30.74
CA ALA A 189 -17.77 -23.17 -32.01
C ALA A 189 -18.62 -22.75 -33.20
N GLU A 190 -19.94 -22.95 -33.14
CA GLU A 190 -20.91 -22.45 -34.13
C GLU A 190 -20.97 -20.92 -34.10
N THR A 191 -21.08 -20.29 -32.91
CA THR A 191 -20.95 -18.82 -32.75
C THR A 191 -19.69 -18.29 -33.42
N ASP A 192 -18.54 -18.93 -33.17
CA ASP A 192 -17.26 -18.50 -33.73
C ASP A 192 -17.22 -18.62 -35.27
N GLU A 193 -17.96 -19.55 -35.87
CA GLU A 193 -18.10 -19.66 -37.32
C GLU A 193 -19.04 -18.58 -37.87
N GLU A 194 -20.19 -18.35 -37.24
CA GLU A 194 -21.19 -17.36 -37.64
C GLU A 194 -20.63 -15.94 -37.61
N LEU A 195 -19.81 -15.60 -36.59
CA LEU A 195 -19.07 -14.35 -36.55
C LEU A 195 -18.09 -14.20 -37.74
N ARG A 196 -17.48 -15.29 -38.23
CA ARG A 196 -16.63 -15.26 -39.46
C ARG A 196 -17.46 -15.13 -40.73
N GLU A 197 -18.71 -15.58 -40.71
CA GLU A 197 -19.65 -15.38 -41.80
C GLU A 197 -20.28 -13.98 -41.76
N ALA A 198 -20.19 -13.28 -40.62
CA ALA A 198 -20.93 -12.06 -40.26
C ALA A 198 -22.44 -12.28 -40.19
N ASP A 199 -22.83 -13.47 -39.74
CA ASP A 199 -24.21 -13.78 -39.35
C ASP A 199 -24.38 -13.44 -37.86
N VAL A 200 -25.07 -12.33 -37.58
CA VAL A 200 -25.15 -11.77 -36.22
C VAL A 200 -26.27 -12.41 -35.41
N GLU A 201 -27.43 -12.64 -36.03
CA GLU A 201 -28.61 -13.24 -35.40
C GLU A 201 -28.28 -14.65 -34.89
N ASP A 202 -27.78 -15.52 -35.78
CA ASP A 202 -27.42 -16.90 -35.44
C ASP A 202 -26.26 -16.93 -34.41
N ALA A 203 -25.26 -16.04 -34.54
CA ALA A 203 -24.15 -15.96 -33.59
C ALA A 203 -24.62 -15.62 -32.16
N ILE A 204 -25.60 -14.73 -32.02
CA ILE A 204 -26.17 -14.39 -30.71
C ILE A 204 -26.96 -15.59 -30.15
N GLU A 205 -27.75 -16.27 -30.99
CA GLU A 205 -28.53 -17.45 -30.59
C GLU A 205 -27.63 -18.57 -30.08
N HIS A 206 -26.63 -19.01 -30.85
CA HIS A 206 -25.72 -20.07 -30.43
C HIS A 206 -24.88 -19.66 -29.22
N ALA A 207 -24.52 -18.38 -29.08
CA ALA A 207 -23.82 -17.91 -27.88
C ALA A 207 -24.71 -18.01 -26.64
N ALA A 208 -26.00 -17.70 -26.77
CA ALA A 208 -26.99 -17.84 -25.71
C ALA A 208 -27.14 -19.30 -25.28
N GLU A 209 -27.23 -20.20 -26.25
CA GLU A 209 -27.33 -21.62 -25.97
C GLU A 209 -26.05 -22.20 -25.35
N ALA A 210 -24.88 -21.79 -25.86
CA ALA A 210 -23.58 -22.15 -25.32
C ALA A 210 -23.48 -21.75 -23.85
N TRP A 211 -23.83 -20.49 -23.56
CA TRP A 211 -23.89 -19.95 -22.22
C TRP A 211 -24.85 -20.73 -21.31
N ALA A 212 -26.08 -20.99 -21.80
CA ALA A 212 -27.11 -21.68 -21.03
C ALA A 212 -26.68 -23.11 -20.69
N SER A 213 -26.04 -23.80 -21.64
CA SER A 213 -25.55 -25.17 -21.46
C SER A 213 -24.33 -25.24 -20.53
N GLY A 214 -23.44 -24.24 -20.55
CA GLY A 214 -22.40 -24.09 -19.52
C GLY A 214 -23.00 -23.92 -18.12
N PHE A 215 -23.97 -23.01 -17.97
CA PHE A 215 -24.59 -22.74 -16.66
C PHE A 215 -25.45 -23.92 -16.14
N LYS A 216 -26.03 -24.74 -17.04
CA LYS A 216 -26.71 -25.98 -16.64
C LYS A 216 -25.81 -26.89 -15.81
N VAL A 217 -24.49 -26.91 -16.08
CA VAL A 217 -23.51 -27.69 -15.31
C VAL A 217 -23.43 -27.18 -13.88
N LEU A 218 -23.18 -25.89 -13.68
CA LEU A 218 -23.10 -25.26 -12.35
C LEU A 218 -24.39 -25.50 -11.55
N LYS A 219 -25.54 -25.23 -12.18
CA LYS A 219 -26.86 -25.42 -11.59
C LYS A 219 -27.14 -26.86 -11.19
N GLN A 220 -26.60 -27.84 -11.92
CA GLN A 220 -26.80 -29.24 -11.60
C GLN A 220 -26.17 -29.62 -10.26
N PHE A 221 -25.03 -29.03 -9.93
CA PHE A 221 -24.31 -29.28 -8.68
C PHE A 221 -24.61 -28.26 -7.58
N GLY A 222 -25.43 -27.26 -7.88
CA GLY A 222 -25.80 -26.22 -6.92
C GLY A 222 -24.76 -25.13 -6.75
N ILE A 223 -23.70 -25.11 -7.58
CA ILE A 223 -22.58 -24.18 -7.49
C ILE A 223 -23.09 -22.73 -7.54
N THR A 224 -22.64 -21.92 -6.58
CA THR A 224 -22.98 -20.51 -6.46
C THR A 224 -21.72 -19.72 -6.18
N TYR A 225 -21.48 -18.60 -6.84
CA TYR A 225 -20.23 -17.84 -6.67
C TYR A 225 -19.92 -17.36 -5.23
N THR A 226 -20.91 -17.38 -4.33
CA THR A 226 -20.77 -17.01 -2.92
C THR A 226 -20.78 -18.21 -1.95
N GLY A 227 -20.93 -19.44 -2.48
CA GLY A 227 -20.90 -20.67 -1.70
C GLY A 227 -19.47 -21.11 -1.40
N ASP A 228 -19.35 -22.21 -0.66
CA ASP A 228 -18.12 -22.97 -0.40
C ASP A 228 -18.57 -24.44 -0.38
N HIS A 229 -18.58 -25.07 -1.55
CA HIS A 229 -19.29 -26.33 -1.79
C HIS A 229 -18.58 -27.57 -1.26
N ASP A 230 -17.26 -27.56 -1.27
CA ASP A 230 -16.43 -28.65 -0.78
C ASP A 230 -15.96 -28.42 0.67
N ALA A 231 -16.22 -27.23 1.23
CA ALA A 231 -15.93 -26.84 2.60
C ALA A 231 -14.44 -26.82 2.93
N ASP A 232 -13.58 -26.55 1.94
CA ASP A 232 -12.14 -26.32 2.16
C ASP A 232 -11.86 -24.92 2.74
N GLY A 233 -12.88 -24.07 2.67
CA GLY A 233 -12.89 -22.71 3.16
C GLY A 233 -12.83 -21.69 2.03
N VAL A 234 -12.48 -22.04 0.80
CA VAL A 234 -12.45 -21.16 -0.38
C VAL A 234 -13.86 -21.02 -0.95
N VAL A 235 -14.25 -19.80 -1.29
CA VAL A 235 -15.56 -19.60 -1.91
C VAL A 235 -15.55 -20.05 -3.37
N ASP A 236 -16.62 -20.68 -3.86
CA ASP A 236 -16.72 -21.24 -5.21
C ASP A 236 -16.28 -20.24 -6.31
N GLY A 237 -16.62 -18.96 -6.13
CA GLY A 237 -16.27 -17.93 -7.12
C GLY A 237 -14.76 -17.68 -7.23
N VAL A 238 -14.00 -17.88 -6.15
CA VAL A 238 -12.54 -17.82 -6.13
C VAL A 238 -11.97 -19.08 -6.75
N GLU A 239 -12.48 -20.26 -6.42
CA GLU A 239 -12.02 -21.53 -7.03
C GLU A 239 -12.20 -21.52 -8.55
N LEU A 240 -13.40 -21.16 -9.03
CA LEU A 240 -13.68 -21.02 -10.46
C LEU A 240 -12.77 -19.96 -11.12
N ARG A 241 -12.31 -18.94 -10.39
CA ARG A 241 -11.34 -17.96 -10.90
C ARG A 241 -9.96 -18.58 -11.08
N PHE A 242 -9.50 -19.38 -10.14
CA PHE A 242 -8.21 -20.07 -10.25
C PHE A 242 -8.27 -21.34 -11.12
N GLY A 243 -9.49 -21.76 -11.49
CA GLY A 243 -9.73 -22.91 -12.35
C GLY A 243 -9.79 -24.23 -11.59
N SER A 244 -9.81 -24.18 -10.25
CA SER A 244 -10.15 -25.30 -9.37
C SER A 244 -11.64 -25.61 -9.41
N SER A 245 -11.97 -26.82 -8.96
CA SER A 245 -13.31 -27.36 -8.86
C SER A 245 -13.90 -27.12 -7.48
N PRO A 246 -15.04 -26.41 -7.38
CA PRO A 246 -15.80 -26.28 -6.12
C PRO A 246 -16.36 -27.58 -5.55
N LEU A 247 -16.02 -28.73 -6.13
CA LEU A 247 -16.46 -30.04 -5.70
C LEU A 247 -15.32 -30.84 -5.05
N LEU A 248 -14.09 -30.31 -5.06
CA LEU A 248 -12.88 -31.04 -4.68
C LEU A 248 -11.91 -30.11 -3.94
N ILE A 249 -11.54 -30.53 -2.72
CA ILE A 249 -10.53 -29.86 -1.89
C ILE A 249 -9.14 -29.82 -2.55
N ASP A 250 -8.90 -30.75 -3.46
CA ASP A 250 -7.65 -30.94 -4.21
C ASP A 250 -8.06 -31.34 -5.64
N SER A 251 -8.04 -30.35 -6.53
CA SER A 251 -8.64 -30.42 -7.85
C SER A 251 -7.82 -31.18 -8.87
N ASP A 252 -6.50 -31.22 -8.76
CA ASP A 252 -5.64 -31.99 -9.65
C ASP A 252 -5.04 -33.27 -9.03
N SER A 253 -5.33 -33.49 -7.74
CA SER A 253 -4.95 -34.67 -6.97
C SER A 253 -3.44 -34.82 -6.78
N ASP A 254 -2.71 -33.72 -6.65
CA ASP A 254 -1.26 -33.70 -6.38
C ASP A 254 -0.92 -33.73 -4.87
N GLN A 255 -1.93 -33.55 -4.00
CA GLN A 255 -1.92 -33.46 -2.52
C GLN A 255 -1.78 -32.05 -1.94
N LEU A 256 -1.60 -31.02 -2.77
CA LEU A 256 -1.84 -29.65 -2.36
C LEU A 256 -3.35 -29.40 -2.38
N THR A 257 -3.82 -28.64 -1.40
CA THR A 257 -5.22 -28.23 -1.35
C THR A 257 -5.39 -26.98 -2.20
N ASP A 258 -6.53 -26.86 -2.88
CA ASP A 258 -6.84 -25.70 -3.72
C ASP A 258 -6.69 -24.41 -2.92
N LYS A 259 -7.15 -24.41 -1.66
CA LYS A 259 -6.88 -23.35 -0.70
C LYS A 259 -5.41 -22.99 -0.56
N PHE A 260 -4.55 -23.96 -0.25
CA PHE A 260 -3.12 -23.70 -0.01
C PHE A 260 -2.46 -23.13 -1.26
N GLU A 261 -2.79 -23.67 -2.43
CA GLU A 261 -2.28 -23.15 -3.69
C GLU A 261 -2.74 -21.73 -3.99
N ILE A 262 -4.02 -21.44 -3.71
CA ILE A 262 -4.62 -20.11 -3.91
C ILE A 262 -4.10 -19.09 -2.88
N THR A 263 -3.80 -19.51 -1.64
CA THR A 263 -3.42 -18.57 -0.58
C THR A 263 -1.92 -18.40 -0.40
N GLU A 264 -1.14 -19.46 -0.61
CA GLU A 264 0.30 -19.48 -0.29
C GLU A 264 1.19 -19.62 -1.55
N LEU A 265 0.68 -20.26 -2.62
CA LEU A 265 1.41 -20.48 -3.88
C LEU A 265 0.84 -19.71 -5.07
N VAL A 266 0.05 -18.66 -4.82
CA VAL A 266 -0.60 -17.90 -5.89
C VAL A 266 0.43 -17.34 -6.88
N GLY A 267 0.30 -17.73 -8.15
CA GLY A 267 1.21 -17.34 -9.22
C GLY A 267 2.42 -18.26 -9.42
N TRP A 268 2.58 -19.27 -8.57
CA TRP A 268 3.60 -20.32 -8.69
C TRP A 268 3.01 -21.61 -9.22
N THR A 269 1.96 -22.11 -8.56
CA THR A 269 1.26 -23.34 -8.94
C THR A 269 -0.09 -23.01 -9.58
N ARG A 270 -0.77 -24.04 -10.07
CA ARG A 270 -2.14 -23.95 -10.56
C ARG A 270 -2.94 -25.08 -9.92
N PRO A 271 -4.05 -24.76 -9.23
CA PRO A 271 -4.89 -25.77 -8.58
C PRO A 271 -5.52 -26.83 -9.49
N ASN A 272 -5.34 -26.72 -10.80
CA ASN A 272 -5.90 -27.65 -11.77
C ASN A 272 -4.83 -28.32 -12.64
N ALA A 273 -3.57 -28.24 -12.25
CA ALA A 273 -2.46 -28.81 -12.97
C ALA A 273 -1.44 -29.42 -12.00
N TYR A 274 -1.47 -30.75 -11.92
CA TYR A 274 -0.57 -31.59 -11.12
C TYR A 274 0.95 -31.24 -11.24
N ASP A 275 1.34 -30.67 -12.38
CA ASP A 275 2.69 -30.21 -12.71
C ASP A 275 2.52 -28.96 -13.58
N THR A 276 2.64 -27.78 -12.96
CA THR A 276 2.30 -26.48 -13.54
C THR A 276 3.29 -26.04 -14.61
N ASP A 277 4.57 -26.28 -14.39
CA ASP A 277 5.67 -25.84 -15.26
C ASP A 277 6.12 -26.92 -16.26
N VAL A 278 5.61 -28.15 -16.09
CA VAL A 278 5.81 -29.32 -16.94
C VAL A 278 7.26 -29.82 -16.91
N ASP A 279 7.92 -29.69 -15.76
CA ASP A 279 9.29 -30.15 -15.56
C ASP A 279 9.41 -31.62 -15.09
N THR A 280 8.27 -32.30 -14.89
CA THR A 280 8.08 -33.68 -14.41
C THR A 280 8.10 -33.87 -12.89
N ILE A 281 8.29 -32.81 -12.11
CA ILE A 281 8.08 -32.77 -10.67
C ILE A 281 6.63 -32.30 -10.43
N SER A 282 5.94 -32.89 -9.46
CA SER A 282 4.62 -32.40 -9.09
C SER A 282 4.76 -31.13 -8.27
N ASP A 283 3.81 -30.20 -8.37
CA ASP A 283 3.79 -28.95 -7.62
C ASP A 283 3.95 -29.22 -6.10
N ALA A 284 3.28 -30.25 -5.57
CA ALA A 284 3.45 -30.73 -4.19
C ALA A 284 4.89 -31.10 -3.76
N ALA A 285 5.76 -31.48 -4.70
CA ALA A 285 7.11 -31.98 -4.45
C ALA A 285 8.20 -30.95 -4.77
N GLU A 286 7.80 -29.76 -5.22
CA GLU A 286 8.71 -28.63 -5.42
C GLU A 286 9.09 -27.98 -4.08
N ASP A 287 10.20 -27.26 -4.10
CA ASP A 287 10.77 -26.48 -2.99
C ASP A 287 11.04 -25.08 -3.55
N VAL A 288 10.03 -24.21 -3.43
CA VAL A 288 9.95 -22.94 -4.17
C VAL A 288 10.93 -21.90 -3.60
N ASP A 289 11.12 -21.87 -2.27
CA ASP A 289 12.02 -20.94 -1.59
C ASP A 289 13.39 -21.53 -1.21
N GLN A 290 13.60 -22.82 -1.47
CA GLN A 290 14.88 -23.53 -1.33
C GLN A 290 15.38 -23.64 0.10
N ASP A 291 14.45 -23.73 1.05
CA ASP A 291 14.76 -23.85 2.47
C ASP A 291 15.03 -25.31 2.90
N GLY A 292 14.65 -26.27 2.06
CA GLY A 292 14.79 -27.71 2.26
C GLY A 292 13.50 -28.45 2.61
N LEU A 293 12.35 -27.79 2.62
CA LEU A 293 11.00 -28.36 2.72
C LEU A 293 10.33 -28.38 1.36
N THR A 294 9.45 -29.36 1.12
CA THR A 294 8.60 -29.33 -0.07
C THR A 294 7.32 -28.56 0.20
N ASN A 295 6.66 -28.03 -0.83
CA ASN A 295 5.35 -27.39 -0.73
C ASN A 295 4.35 -28.22 0.09
N LEU A 296 4.38 -29.56 -0.07
CA LEU A 296 3.54 -30.48 0.71
C LEU A 296 3.94 -30.59 2.19
N ASP A 297 5.24 -30.55 2.50
CA ASP A 297 5.72 -30.53 3.88
C ASP A 297 5.30 -29.23 4.56
N GLU A 298 5.42 -28.11 3.87
CA GLU A 298 5.05 -26.78 4.36
C GLU A 298 3.55 -26.65 4.60
N GLN A 299 2.72 -27.14 3.67
CA GLN A 299 1.27 -27.25 3.89
C GLN A 299 0.93 -28.03 5.16
N ARG A 300 1.71 -29.09 5.49
CA ARG A 300 1.44 -29.95 6.64
C ARG A 300 1.83 -29.30 7.96
N ILE A 301 2.89 -28.50 7.97
CA ILE A 301 3.39 -27.86 9.19
C ILE A 301 2.86 -26.44 9.38
N GLY A 302 2.31 -25.84 8.32
CA GLY A 302 1.70 -24.51 8.32
C GLY A 302 2.68 -23.37 8.07
N THR A 303 3.85 -23.66 7.48
CA THR A 303 4.83 -22.67 7.02
C THR A 303 4.50 -22.17 5.62
N THR A 304 5.26 -21.19 5.14
CA THR A 304 4.98 -20.48 3.89
C THR A 304 5.96 -20.90 2.79
N PRO A 305 5.49 -21.56 1.71
CA PRO A 305 6.32 -22.09 0.61
C PRO A 305 7.01 -21.06 -0.28
N THR A 306 6.86 -19.79 0.06
CA THR A 306 7.50 -18.69 -0.66
C THR A 306 8.34 -17.83 0.28
N ASN A 307 8.46 -18.24 1.54
CA ASN A 307 9.22 -17.57 2.57
C ASN A 307 10.05 -18.60 3.32
N PRO A 308 11.38 -18.64 3.08
CA PRO A 308 12.21 -19.68 3.66
C PRO A 308 12.29 -19.60 5.19
N ASP A 309 11.85 -18.51 5.81
CA ASP A 309 11.86 -18.26 7.25
C ASP A 309 10.51 -17.65 7.66
N THR A 310 9.55 -18.51 8.00
CA THR A 310 8.14 -18.13 8.17
C THR A 310 7.92 -17.22 9.37
N ASP A 311 8.65 -17.41 10.46
CA ASP A 311 8.49 -16.62 11.68
C ASP A 311 9.46 -15.44 11.80
N GLY A 312 10.42 -15.33 10.88
CA GLY A 312 11.29 -14.17 10.70
C GLY A 312 12.37 -14.06 11.77
N ASP A 313 12.82 -15.18 12.32
CA ASP A 313 13.83 -15.19 13.39
C ASP A 313 15.29 -15.32 12.88
N GLY A 314 15.46 -15.46 11.57
CA GLY A 314 16.74 -15.60 10.89
C GLY A 314 17.18 -17.05 10.65
N VAL A 315 16.38 -18.04 11.04
CA VAL A 315 16.61 -19.47 10.76
C VAL A 315 15.55 -19.97 9.80
N ASN A 316 15.98 -20.62 8.70
CA ASN A 316 15.02 -21.11 7.73
C ASN A 316 14.22 -22.34 8.24
N ASP A 317 12.96 -22.48 7.81
CA ASP A 317 12.00 -23.43 8.37
C ASP A 317 12.51 -24.87 8.26
N GLY A 318 13.12 -25.23 7.12
CA GLY A 318 13.75 -26.52 6.89
C GLY A 318 14.90 -26.83 7.87
N THR A 319 15.71 -25.83 8.25
CA THR A 319 16.73 -26.00 9.28
C THR A 319 16.09 -26.25 10.64
N GLU A 320 15.04 -25.51 10.97
CA GLU A 320 14.35 -25.64 12.24
C GLU A 320 13.68 -26.99 12.41
N VAL A 321 12.93 -27.45 11.41
CA VAL A 321 12.33 -28.78 11.36
C VAL A 321 13.41 -29.86 11.50
N SER A 322 14.56 -29.70 10.83
CA SER A 322 15.68 -30.65 10.95
C SER A 322 16.30 -30.70 12.35
N ARG A 323 16.24 -29.60 13.10
CA ARG A 323 16.73 -29.46 14.49
C ARG A 323 15.66 -29.82 15.52
N GLY A 324 14.40 -29.94 15.10
CA GLY A 324 13.25 -30.19 15.96
C GLY A 324 12.75 -28.96 16.72
N SER A 325 13.07 -27.75 16.25
CA SER A 325 12.41 -26.50 16.65
C SER A 325 11.09 -26.30 15.89
N ASN A 326 10.37 -25.22 16.20
CA ASN A 326 9.05 -24.95 15.63
C ASN A 326 9.10 -23.71 14.73
N PRO A 327 8.99 -23.86 13.40
CA PRO A 327 9.19 -22.78 12.42
C PRO A 327 8.05 -21.75 12.33
N LEU A 328 7.24 -21.67 13.37
CA LEU A 328 6.10 -20.77 13.47
C LEU A 328 6.19 -19.93 14.75
N VAL A 329 7.31 -20.03 15.47
CA VAL A 329 7.55 -19.41 16.76
C VAL A 329 9.00 -18.99 16.78
N ALA A 330 9.21 -17.69 16.61
CA ALA A 330 10.53 -17.10 16.61
C ALA A 330 11.37 -17.58 17.81
N ASP A 331 12.33 -18.46 17.51
CA ASP A 331 13.26 -19.10 18.41
C ASP A 331 14.53 -18.22 18.50
N GLN A 332 14.35 -16.98 18.96
CA GLN A 332 15.40 -16.01 19.37
C GLN A 332 16.84 -16.50 19.13
N PRO A 333 17.55 -16.05 18.07
CA PRO A 333 18.83 -16.64 17.72
C PRO A 333 19.84 -16.46 18.85
N ARG A 334 20.32 -17.58 19.40
CA ARG A 334 21.48 -17.57 20.31
C ARG A 334 22.75 -17.90 19.51
N ALA A 335 23.66 -16.94 19.42
CA ALA A 335 25.02 -17.20 18.95
C ALA A 335 25.75 -18.21 19.87
N PRO A 336 26.64 -19.07 19.33
CA PRO A 336 27.46 -19.97 20.13
C PRO A 336 28.42 -19.18 21.04
N PRO A 337 28.72 -19.64 22.26
CA PRO A 337 29.54 -18.88 23.19
C PRO A 337 30.98 -18.70 22.66
N SER A 338 31.46 -17.46 22.63
CA SER A 338 32.88 -17.15 22.47
C SER A 338 33.63 -17.39 23.80
N PRO A 339 34.77 -18.11 23.82
CA PRO A 339 35.58 -18.28 25.02
C PRO A 339 36.45 -17.04 25.29
N GLY A 340 36.27 -16.33 26.42
CA GLY A 340 37.11 -15.15 26.67
C GLY A 340 37.10 -14.42 28.02
N ASP A 341 35.97 -14.22 28.69
CA ASP A 341 35.89 -13.20 29.77
C ASP A 341 36.42 -13.73 31.11
N VAL A 342 37.31 -13.11 31.91
CA VAL A 342 37.56 -11.69 32.30
C VAL A 342 39.02 -11.57 32.83
N PRO A 343 39.63 -10.36 32.93
CA PRO A 343 40.09 -9.88 34.26
C PRO A 343 39.91 -8.34 34.51
N PRO A 344 40.02 -7.85 35.78
CA PRO A 344 39.38 -6.61 36.24
C PRO A 344 40.32 -5.41 36.58
N ILE A 345 39.77 -4.17 36.68
CA ILE A 345 39.86 -3.14 37.77
C ILE A 345 39.82 -1.64 37.28
N GLU A 346 38.96 -0.84 37.95
CA GLU A 346 38.67 0.63 38.05
C GLU A 346 39.86 1.64 38.39
N PRO A 347 39.69 3.00 38.59
CA PRO A 347 38.94 4.09 37.90
C PRO A 347 39.68 5.50 37.74
N VAL A 348 38.97 6.48 37.11
CA VAL A 348 39.01 7.99 37.08
C VAL A 348 39.98 8.80 36.16
N PRO A 349 39.65 10.06 35.74
CA PRO A 349 38.99 10.44 34.47
C PRO A 349 39.87 11.34 33.57
N THR A 350 39.89 11.10 32.26
CA THR A 350 40.08 12.07 31.15
C THR A 350 40.22 11.27 29.85
N ASP A 351 39.27 11.37 28.93
CA ASP A 351 39.29 10.76 27.59
C ASP A 351 39.84 9.32 27.58
N VAL A 352 39.33 8.49 28.49
CA VAL A 352 39.61 7.04 28.55
C VAL A 352 38.44 6.35 27.87
N ASP A 353 38.74 5.32 27.09
CA ASP A 353 37.84 4.39 26.40
C ASP A 353 38.27 3.01 26.94
N THR A 354 37.54 2.54 27.96
CA THR A 354 37.97 1.48 28.88
C THR A 354 37.87 0.09 28.27
N ASP A 355 36.92 -0.13 27.37
CA ASP A 355 36.73 -1.37 26.62
C ASP A 355 37.24 -1.31 25.17
N GLY A 356 37.62 -0.13 24.69
CA GLY A 356 38.37 0.09 23.46
C GLY A 356 37.50 0.08 22.20
N ASP A 357 36.24 0.46 22.34
CA ASP A 357 35.21 0.35 21.32
C ASP A 357 35.08 1.61 20.43
N GLY A 358 35.79 2.68 20.81
CA GLY A 358 35.82 3.97 20.12
C GLY A 358 35.00 5.07 20.81
N VAL A 359 34.28 4.76 21.89
CA VAL A 359 33.51 5.70 22.71
C VAL A 359 34.27 5.98 24.01
N PRO A 360 34.46 7.26 24.40
CA PRO A 360 35.02 7.55 25.71
C PRO A 360 34.06 7.16 26.85
N ASP A 361 34.57 6.66 27.98
CA ASP A 361 33.80 6.26 29.17
C ASP A 361 32.80 7.32 29.64
N LEU A 362 33.13 8.61 29.46
CA LEU A 362 32.25 9.72 29.82
C LEU A 362 31.06 9.85 28.86
N THR A 363 31.27 9.54 27.59
CA THR A 363 30.22 9.50 26.57
C THR A 363 29.34 8.26 26.77
N GLU A 364 29.92 7.13 27.17
CA GLU A 364 29.17 5.92 27.56
C GLU A 364 28.35 6.14 28.84
N GLU A 365 28.92 6.80 29.86
CA GLU A 365 28.16 7.18 31.06
C GLU A 365 27.01 8.16 30.73
N ASP A 366 27.21 9.06 29.75
CA ASP A 366 26.21 10.04 29.32
C ASP A 366 25.13 9.43 28.38
N ASN A 367 25.47 8.45 27.54
CA ASN A 367 24.53 7.75 26.64
C ASN A 367 23.85 6.53 27.31
N GLY A 368 24.36 6.11 28.48
CA GLY A 368 23.83 5.01 29.29
C GLY A 368 24.43 3.64 29.00
N SER A 369 25.37 3.54 28.06
CA SER A 369 26.07 2.31 27.72
C SER A 369 27.12 1.95 28.78
N ASP A 370 27.53 0.68 28.87
CA ASP A 370 28.40 0.16 29.93
C ASP A 370 29.87 0.38 29.57
N PRO A 371 30.60 1.30 30.23
CA PRO A 371 31.99 1.66 29.87
C PRO A 371 33.02 0.54 30.04
N THR A 372 32.57 -0.67 30.35
CA THR A 372 33.40 -1.86 30.53
C THR A 372 33.08 -2.95 29.51
N LYS A 373 32.18 -2.68 28.57
CA LYS A 373 31.73 -3.58 27.52
C LYS A 373 31.64 -2.85 26.19
N ALA A 374 32.52 -3.24 25.29
CA ALA A 374 32.55 -2.75 23.91
C ALA A 374 31.32 -3.10 23.06
N ASP A 375 30.26 -3.68 23.64
CA ASP A 375 29.00 -4.11 23.04
C ASP A 375 28.04 -4.29 24.22
N THR A 376 27.36 -3.20 24.58
CA THR A 376 26.61 -3.09 25.82
C THR A 376 25.36 -3.97 25.84
N ASP A 377 24.62 -3.99 24.74
CA ASP A 377 23.38 -4.74 24.61
C ASP A 377 23.59 -6.16 24.06
N GLY A 378 24.79 -6.48 23.56
CA GLY A 378 25.18 -7.80 23.11
C GLY A 378 24.67 -8.12 21.71
N ASP A 379 24.44 -7.11 20.88
CA ASP A 379 23.93 -7.28 19.52
C ASP A 379 25.00 -7.74 18.51
N GLY A 380 26.28 -7.46 18.79
CA GLY A 380 27.41 -7.81 17.94
C GLY A 380 28.01 -6.61 17.18
N LEU A 381 27.38 -5.44 17.26
CA LEU A 381 27.99 -4.15 17.01
C LEU A 381 28.67 -3.66 18.29
N SER A 382 29.58 -2.69 18.13
CA SER A 382 30.12 -1.98 19.29
C SER A 382 29.35 -0.70 19.51
N ASP A 383 29.27 -0.22 20.76
CA ASP A 383 28.58 1.03 21.09
C ASP A 383 29.08 2.18 20.21
N GLY A 384 30.38 2.21 19.92
CA GLY A 384 31.00 3.18 18.99
C GLY A 384 30.58 3.03 17.53
N THR A 385 30.36 1.80 17.05
CA THR A 385 29.82 1.55 15.72
C THR A 385 28.38 1.99 15.63
N GLU A 386 27.58 1.72 16.65
CA GLU A 386 26.17 2.10 16.71
C GLU A 386 26.00 3.62 16.74
N LEU A 387 26.82 4.33 17.51
CA LEU A 387 26.85 5.80 17.50
C LEU A 387 27.23 6.37 16.13
N ASP A 388 28.17 5.74 15.41
CA ASP A 388 28.55 6.14 14.04
C ASP A 388 27.39 5.97 13.03
N TYR A 389 26.54 4.95 13.24
CA TYR A 389 25.33 4.72 12.45
C TYR A 389 24.09 5.48 12.94
N LEU A 390 24.21 6.21 14.06
CA LEU A 390 23.12 6.95 14.72
C LEU A 390 21.99 6.02 15.23
N ILE A 391 22.35 4.86 15.75
CA ILE A 391 21.48 3.82 16.33
C ILE A 391 21.89 3.54 17.79
N SER A 392 21.14 2.72 18.52
CA SER A 392 21.18 2.67 19.99
C SER A 392 21.96 1.48 20.58
N ALA A 393 23.09 1.78 21.22
CA ALA A 393 23.91 0.84 22.02
C ALA A 393 23.25 0.17 23.25
N LEU A 394 21.97 0.44 23.49
CA LEU A 394 21.20 -0.09 24.63
C LEU A 394 20.13 -1.10 24.21
N PHE A 395 19.87 -1.20 22.91
CA PHE A 395 18.78 -2.00 22.37
C PHE A 395 19.25 -2.68 21.09
N GLN A 396 19.27 -4.01 21.13
CA GLN A 396 19.70 -4.83 20.01
C GLN A 396 18.88 -4.59 18.73
N ASP A 397 17.73 -3.93 18.84
CA ASP A 397 16.79 -3.58 17.78
C ASP A 397 16.30 -2.15 18.07
N THR A 398 16.88 -1.17 17.38
CA THR A 398 16.70 0.26 17.68
C THR A 398 15.29 0.77 17.32
N ASP A 399 14.67 0.24 16.26
CA ASP A 399 13.35 0.70 15.80
C ASP A 399 12.19 -0.26 16.15
N ASN A 400 12.54 -1.36 16.81
CA ASN A 400 11.66 -2.36 17.38
C ASN A 400 10.76 -3.01 16.32
N ASP A 401 11.33 -3.33 15.16
CA ASP A 401 10.68 -4.03 14.04
C ASP A 401 10.91 -5.55 14.02
N GLY A 402 11.76 -6.05 14.91
CA GLY A 402 12.12 -7.45 15.04
C GLY A 402 13.44 -7.84 14.37
N LEU A 403 14.14 -6.92 13.69
CA LEU A 403 15.51 -7.10 13.20
C LEU A 403 16.51 -6.51 14.17
N ARG A 404 17.69 -7.13 14.27
CA ARG A 404 18.78 -6.57 15.06
C ARG A 404 19.62 -5.62 14.22
N ASP A 405 20.13 -4.58 14.87
CA ASP A 405 20.88 -3.50 14.23
C ASP A 405 22.11 -4.05 13.45
N ASP A 406 22.80 -5.03 14.02
CA ASP A 406 23.93 -5.73 13.40
C ASP A 406 23.60 -6.37 12.04
N TYR A 407 22.46 -7.05 11.97
CA TYR A 407 21.97 -7.71 10.76
C TYR A 407 21.58 -6.72 9.69
N GLU A 408 20.90 -5.64 10.06
CA GLU A 408 20.43 -4.63 9.13
C GLU A 408 21.59 -3.86 8.50
N ILE A 409 22.62 -3.49 9.27
CA ILE A 409 23.83 -2.86 8.73
C ILE A 409 24.51 -3.79 7.72
N ALA A 410 24.63 -5.08 8.05
CA ALA A 410 25.26 -6.06 7.17
C ALA A 410 24.48 -6.25 5.85
N ASN A 411 23.17 -6.04 5.88
CA ASN A 411 22.27 -6.30 4.75
C ASN A 411 21.69 -5.04 4.08
N ALA A 412 22.03 -3.83 4.56
CA ALA A 412 21.45 -2.55 4.13
C ALA A 412 21.44 -2.35 2.61
N GLU A 413 22.56 -2.63 1.91
CA GLU A 413 22.63 -2.47 0.44
C GLU A 413 21.89 -3.57 -0.33
N SER A 414 21.72 -4.75 0.26
CA SER A 414 21.20 -5.94 -0.43
C SER A 414 19.69 -6.14 -0.24
N GLN A 415 19.18 -5.78 0.94
CA GLN A 415 17.79 -5.95 1.35
C GLN A 415 17.07 -4.60 1.53
N GLY A 416 17.82 -3.48 1.58
CA GLY A 416 17.24 -2.14 1.77
C GLY A 416 16.87 -1.82 3.21
N LEU A 417 17.41 -2.59 4.16
CA LEU A 417 17.15 -2.50 5.59
C LEU A 417 17.86 -1.29 6.22
N HIS A 418 17.32 -0.80 7.32
CA HIS A 418 17.73 0.40 8.00
C HIS A 418 17.43 0.31 9.51
N PRO A 419 18.48 0.26 10.36
CA PRO A 419 18.37 0.04 11.81
C PRO A 419 17.81 1.21 12.63
N SER A 420 17.06 2.11 11.99
CA SER A 420 16.38 3.24 12.64
C SER A 420 15.03 3.51 11.98
N GLN A 421 14.59 2.61 11.11
CA GLN A 421 13.38 2.67 10.32
C GLN A 421 12.73 1.29 10.29
N PHE A 422 11.61 1.16 11.00
CA PHE A 422 10.78 -0.04 10.94
C PHE A 422 10.63 -0.60 9.52
N ASP A 423 11.27 -1.73 9.29
CA ASP A 423 11.34 -2.50 8.08
C ASP A 423 10.40 -3.71 8.17
N GLU A 424 9.58 -3.83 7.14
CA GLU A 424 8.67 -4.96 7.04
C GLU A 424 9.47 -6.17 6.53
N GLN A 425 9.73 -7.14 7.39
CA GLN A 425 10.37 -8.42 7.04
C GLN A 425 9.45 -9.28 6.15
N ILE A 426 9.29 -8.89 4.90
CA ILE A 426 8.53 -9.66 3.92
C ILE A 426 9.50 -10.07 2.82
N SER A 427 9.65 -11.39 2.65
CA SER A 427 10.33 -11.98 1.50
C SER A 427 9.81 -11.33 0.21
N LYS A 428 10.70 -11.10 -0.77
CA LYS A 428 10.29 -10.53 -2.08
C LYS A 428 9.14 -11.31 -2.71
N TRP A 429 9.08 -12.60 -2.44
CA TRP A 429 8.06 -13.49 -2.95
C TRP A 429 6.78 -13.47 -2.12
N SER A 430 6.88 -13.33 -0.80
CA SER A 430 5.74 -13.08 0.09
C SER A 430 5.02 -11.77 -0.25
N TYR A 431 5.75 -10.72 -0.65
CA TYR A 431 5.13 -9.48 -1.10
C TYR A 431 4.34 -9.69 -2.40
N VAL A 432 4.90 -10.42 -3.37
CA VAL A 432 4.25 -10.71 -4.64
C VAL A 432 3.03 -11.60 -4.45
N SER A 433 3.15 -12.66 -3.65
CA SER A 433 2.04 -13.55 -3.35
C SER A 433 0.93 -12.79 -2.61
N ASP A 434 1.25 -12.01 -1.58
CA ASP A 434 0.26 -11.19 -0.87
C ASP A 434 -0.42 -10.17 -1.78
N PHE A 435 0.32 -9.51 -2.68
CA PHE A 435 -0.25 -8.61 -3.67
C PHE A 435 -1.21 -9.34 -4.61
N LEU A 436 -0.81 -10.49 -5.16
CA LEU A 436 -1.68 -11.29 -6.03
C LEU A 436 -2.90 -11.83 -5.27
N LEU A 437 -2.71 -12.23 -4.01
CA LEU A 437 -3.77 -12.68 -3.13
C LEU A 437 -4.78 -11.58 -2.84
N GLY A 438 -4.30 -10.36 -2.53
CA GLY A 438 -5.15 -9.18 -2.41
C GLY A 438 -5.91 -8.92 -3.70
N MET A 439 -5.23 -8.99 -4.85
CA MET A 439 -5.83 -8.71 -6.15
C MET A 439 -6.90 -9.72 -6.56
N PHE A 440 -6.70 -11.00 -6.29
CA PHE A 440 -7.57 -12.06 -6.79
C PHE A 440 -8.50 -12.66 -5.74
N ALA A 441 -8.18 -12.54 -4.45
CA ALA A 441 -8.91 -13.11 -3.33
C ALA A 441 -9.04 -12.16 -2.12
N GLY A 442 -8.88 -10.85 -2.32
CA GLY A 442 -8.84 -9.85 -1.22
C GLY A 442 -10.12 -9.69 -0.40
N ASP A 443 -11.24 -10.28 -0.77
CA ASP A 443 -12.43 -10.34 0.11
C ASP A 443 -12.50 -11.64 0.94
N PHE A 444 -11.68 -12.63 0.59
CA PHE A 444 -11.70 -13.98 1.11
C PHE A 444 -10.47 -14.31 1.98
N ALA A 445 -9.27 -13.98 1.50
CA ALA A 445 -8.01 -14.30 2.16
C ALA A 445 -7.28 -13.02 2.58
N GLU A 446 -7.73 -12.43 3.69
CA GLU A 446 -7.18 -11.16 4.19
C GLU A 446 -5.85 -11.35 4.94
N LYS A 447 -4.78 -10.68 4.47
CA LYS A 447 -3.48 -10.58 5.16
C LYS A 447 -3.30 -9.17 5.73
N ASP A 448 -2.42 -9.00 6.71
CA ASP A 448 -2.14 -7.71 7.38
C ASP A 448 -1.01 -6.90 6.71
N SER A 449 -0.53 -7.35 5.55
CA SER A 449 0.51 -6.68 4.78
C SER A 449 -0.01 -5.54 3.90
N MET A 450 0.85 -4.57 3.66
CA MET A 450 0.55 -3.46 2.75
C MET A 450 0.49 -3.91 1.28
N ALA A 451 1.21 -4.98 0.93
CA ALA A 451 1.18 -5.61 -0.39
C ALA A 451 -0.22 -6.14 -0.72
N TRP A 452 -0.82 -6.86 0.23
CA TRP A 452 -2.19 -7.35 0.12
C TRP A 452 -3.20 -6.23 -0.04
N LEU A 453 -3.09 -5.16 0.76
CA LEU A 453 -3.97 -4.00 0.62
C LEU A 453 -3.84 -3.38 -0.78
N ALA A 454 -2.61 -3.21 -1.28
CA ALA A 454 -2.35 -2.70 -2.61
C ALA A 454 -3.00 -3.59 -3.69
N GLY A 455 -2.86 -4.91 -3.56
CA GLY A 455 -3.52 -5.90 -4.41
C GLY A 455 -5.04 -5.77 -4.40
N ASN A 456 -5.65 -5.74 -3.21
CA ASN A 456 -7.11 -5.66 -3.06
C ASN A 456 -7.68 -4.36 -3.61
N LEU A 457 -6.93 -3.26 -3.54
CA LEU A 457 -7.29 -2.01 -4.20
C LEU A 457 -7.23 -2.12 -5.73
N CYS A 458 -6.33 -2.95 -6.28
CA CYS A 458 -6.24 -3.24 -7.71
C CYS A 458 -7.27 -4.26 -8.22
N GLY A 459 -7.67 -5.22 -7.38
CA GLY A 459 -8.53 -6.35 -7.73
C GLY A 459 -9.95 -6.00 -8.20
N GLY A 460 -10.38 -4.75 -8.01
CA GLY A 460 -11.66 -4.25 -8.51
C GLY A 460 -11.67 -3.85 -10.00
N GLY A 461 -10.50 -3.50 -10.54
CA GLY A 461 -10.36 -2.92 -11.89
C GLY A 461 -9.43 -3.69 -12.83
N LEU A 462 -8.61 -4.59 -12.30
CA LEU A 462 -7.72 -5.44 -13.08
C LEU A 462 -8.28 -6.85 -13.18
N SER A 463 -9.18 -7.07 -14.13
CA SER A 463 -9.57 -8.39 -14.65
C SER A 463 -8.43 -9.07 -15.43
N VAL A 464 -7.18 -8.95 -14.98
CA VAL A 464 -6.01 -9.44 -15.72
C VAL A 464 -5.51 -10.76 -15.11
N ILE A 465 -5.91 -11.83 -15.81
CA ILE A 465 -5.37 -13.22 -15.89
C ILE A 465 -5.86 -14.28 -14.86
N PRO A 466 -6.93 -15.01 -15.21
CA PRO A 466 -7.15 -16.41 -14.81
C PRO A 466 -6.99 -17.42 -15.99
N VAL A 467 -6.42 -18.59 -15.66
CA VAL A 467 -5.89 -19.77 -16.43
C VAL A 467 -6.78 -20.25 -17.60
N VAL A 468 -6.34 -20.65 -18.82
CA VAL A 468 -5.39 -21.69 -19.29
C VAL A 468 -4.76 -21.25 -20.64
N GLY A 469 -3.42 -21.36 -20.79
CA GLY A 469 -2.75 -21.37 -22.11
C GLY A 469 -1.91 -20.15 -22.53
N TRP A 470 -1.92 -19.03 -21.77
CA TRP A 470 -1.10 -17.83 -22.04
C TRP A 470 -0.18 -17.42 -20.87
N ILE A 471 -0.04 -18.29 -19.88
CA ILE A 471 0.65 -18.01 -18.60
C ILE A 471 2.15 -17.75 -18.77
N LEU A 472 2.81 -18.38 -19.75
CA LEU A 472 4.24 -18.15 -19.99
C LEU A 472 4.57 -16.75 -20.55
N GLY A 473 3.58 -15.98 -21.03
CA GLY A 473 3.78 -14.63 -21.54
C GLY A 473 3.44 -13.54 -20.53
N GLY A 474 2.21 -13.56 -20.00
CA GLY A 474 1.71 -12.47 -19.14
C GLY A 474 2.24 -12.49 -17.71
N LEU A 475 2.43 -13.67 -17.11
CA LEU A 475 3.01 -13.81 -15.77
C LEU A 475 4.53 -13.68 -15.79
N ALA A 476 5.20 -14.13 -16.86
CA ALA A 476 6.61 -13.81 -17.07
C ALA A 476 6.80 -12.30 -17.25
N ASP A 477 5.94 -11.61 -18.02
CA ASP A 477 6.02 -10.15 -18.17
C ASP A 477 5.70 -9.41 -16.85
N ILE A 478 4.74 -9.84 -16.05
CA ILE A 478 4.44 -9.26 -14.72
C ILE A 478 5.57 -9.55 -13.75
N ARG A 479 6.05 -10.79 -13.67
CA ARG A 479 7.17 -11.21 -12.83
C ARG A 479 8.48 -10.55 -13.25
N ASP A 480 8.74 -10.36 -14.55
CA ASP A 480 9.93 -9.68 -15.09
C ASP A 480 9.81 -8.16 -14.95
N THR A 481 8.60 -7.61 -15.05
CA THR A 481 8.33 -6.18 -14.76
C THR A 481 8.51 -5.89 -13.28
N ILE A 482 8.03 -6.78 -12.40
CA ILE A 482 8.22 -6.72 -10.95
C ILE A 482 9.70 -6.98 -10.61
N ALA A 483 10.35 -7.96 -11.22
CA ALA A 483 11.76 -8.27 -11.00
C ALA A 483 12.72 -7.21 -11.54
N ALA A 484 12.36 -6.48 -12.59
CA ALA A 484 13.09 -5.28 -13.02
C ALA A 484 12.90 -4.09 -12.08
N LEU A 485 11.82 -4.12 -11.28
CA LEU A 485 11.44 -3.11 -10.27
C LEU A 485 12.09 -3.36 -8.89
N ILE A 486 12.49 -4.62 -8.61
CA ILE A 486 13.16 -5.11 -7.39
C ILE A 486 14.49 -4.35 -7.07
N HIS A 487 14.95 -3.47 -7.96
CA HIS A 487 16.15 -2.65 -7.76
C HIS A 487 15.88 -1.21 -7.27
N ALA A 488 14.64 -0.79 -7.01
CA ALA A 488 14.37 0.56 -6.50
C ALA A 488 13.03 0.69 -5.73
N ASP A 489 13.13 0.99 -4.43
CA ASP A 489 12.13 1.60 -3.53
C ASP A 489 10.73 0.92 -3.48
N TRP A 490 10.56 0.03 -2.50
CA TRP A 490 9.47 -0.95 -2.37
C TRP A 490 8.07 -0.35 -2.17
N VAL A 491 7.95 0.78 -1.48
CA VAL A 491 6.67 1.50 -1.34
C VAL A 491 6.28 2.23 -2.63
N SER A 492 7.27 2.56 -3.47
CA SER A 492 7.10 3.22 -4.76
C SER A 492 6.82 2.21 -5.90
N ALA A 493 7.32 0.97 -5.74
CA ALA A 493 7.18 -0.11 -6.70
C ALA A 493 5.72 -0.59 -6.86
N GLY A 494 5.00 -0.82 -5.76
CA GLY A 494 3.55 -1.11 -5.79
C GLY A 494 2.73 0.01 -6.45
N LEU A 495 3.18 1.27 -6.33
CA LEU A 495 2.55 2.44 -6.94
C LEU A 495 2.81 2.55 -8.47
N SER A 496 3.80 1.84 -9.00
CA SER A 496 4.08 1.82 -10.45
C SER A 496 3.21 0.82 -11.21
N ILE A 497 2.80 -0.29 -10.59
CA ILE A 497 1.77 -1.21 -11.11
C ILE A 497 0.40 -0.52 -11.12
N LEU A 498 0.15 0.35 -10.15
CA LEU A 498 -0.96 1.32 -10.14
C LEU A 498 -0.87 2.37 -11.27
N GLY A 499 0.08 2.24 -12.21
CA GLY A 499 -0.01 2.73 -13.57
C GLY A 499 -1.39 2.50 -14.23
N VAL A 500 -2.05 1.40 -13.85
CA VAL A 500 -3.21 0.79 -14.51
C VAL A 500 -4.49 0.87 -13.65
N ILE A 501 -4.82 2.03 -13.07
CA ILE A 501 -6.17 2.22 -12.52
C ILE A 501 -7.14 2.45 -13.70
N PRO A 502 -8.19 1.63 -13.91
CA PRO A 502 -9.30 2.02 -14.76
C PRO A 502 -10.21 3.00 -13.99
N TYR A 503 -10.56 4.08 -14.69
CA TYR A 503 -11.65 5.03 -14.48
C TYR A 503 -12.58 4.92 -13.25
N VAL A 504 -12.77 6.06 -12.57
CA VAL A 504 -13.92 6.63 -11.79
C VAL A 504 -14.77 5.71 -10.88
N GLY A 505 -15.15 4.50 -11.29
CA GLY A 505 -15.91 3.55 -10.48
C GLY A 505 -15.10 2.97 -9.31
N ASP A 506 -13.82 2.68 -9.52
CA ASP A 506 -12.99 2.00 -8.51
C ASP A 506 -12.59 2.92 -7.35
N ALA A 507 -12.43 4.22 -7.65
CA ALA A 507 -12.12 5.25 -6.65
C ALA A 507 -13.23 5.41 -5.59
N VAL A 508 -14.47 4.99 -5.87
CA VAL A 508 -15.59 5.06 -4.91
C VAL A 508 -15.52 3.94 -3.87
N SER A 509 -14.94 2.78 -4.21
CA SER A 509 -14.82 1.63 -3.30
C SER A 509 -13.59 1.71 -2.37
N LEU A 510 -12.58 2.48 -2.77
CA LEU A 510 -11.31 2.62 -2.07
C LEU A 510 -11.48 3.01 -0.59
N PRO A 511 -12.26 4.06 -0.22
CA PRO A 511 -12.40 4.45 1.19
C PRO A 511 -12.94 3.31 2.05
N ALA A 512 -13.91 2.54 1.54
CA ALA A 512 -14.51 1.42 2.26
C ALA A 512 -13.52 0.25 2.42
N LYS A 513 -12.74 -0.07 1.39
CA LYS A 513 -11.71 -1.13 1.44
C LYS A 513 -10.59 -0.80 2.43
N VAL A 514 -10.07 0.43 2.38
CA VAL A 514 -9.03 0.89 3.31
C VAL A 514 -9.58 0.92 4.75
N ALA A 515 -10.81 1.39 4.96
CA ALA A 515 -11.44 1.38 6.28
C ALA A 515 -11.65 -0.04 6.83
N LYS A 516 -12.07 -1.00 5.98
CA LYS A 516 -12.20 -2.41 6.36
C LYS A 516 -10.84 -2.97 6.83
N PHE A 517 -9.78 -2.73 6.07
CA PHE A 517 -8.42 -3.15 6.40
C PHE A 517 -7.92 -2.55 7.71
N VAL A 518 -8.02 -1.23 7.87
CA VAL A 518 -7.56 -0.52 9.08
C VAL A 518 -8.35 -0.92 10.32
N ASN A 519 -9.67 -1.13 10.19
CA ASN A 519 -10.49 -1.57 11.32
C ASN A 519 -10.10 -2.97 11.82
N LYS A 520 -9.58 -3.83 10.93
CA LYS A 520 -9.07 -5.15 11.30
C LYS A 520 -7.62 -5.10 11.81
N TYR A 521 -6.79 -4.31 11.14
CA TYR A 521 -5.35 -4.17 11.41
C TYR A 521 -5.04 -2.74 11.87
N ALA A 522 -5.51 -2.40 13.06
CA ALA A 522 -5.41 -1.03 13.59
C ALA A 522 -3.96 -0.51 13.67
N HIS A 523 -2.97 -1.40 13.86
CA HIS A 523 -1.55 -1.05 13.85
C HIS A 523 -1.07 -0.54 12.47
N ARG A 524 -1.78 -0.89 11.38
CA ARG A 524 -1.49 -0.43 10.01
C ARG A 524 -2.18 0.88 9.63
N LEU A 525 -2.89 1.53 10.55
CA LEU A 525 -3.65 2.76 10.28
C LEU A 525 -2.78 3.86 9.66
N MET A 526 -1.61 4.14 10.23
CA MET A 526 -0.69 5.14 9.69
C MET A 526 -0.13 4.70 8.33
N ALA A 527 0.30 3.44 8.19
CA ALA A 527 0.81 2.91 6.92
C ALA A 527 -0.22 3.03 5.77
N ALA A 528 -1.47 2.68 6.04
CA ALA A 528 -2.58 2.83 5.09
C ALA A 528 -2.88 4.30 4.74
N ALA A 529 -2.89 5.20 5.73
CA ALA A 529 -3.10 6.63 5.49
C ALA A 529 -1.97 7.23 4.62
N ARG A 530 -0.71 6.87 4.90
CA ARG A 530 0.46 7.30 4.11
C ARG A 530 0.41 6.75 2.68
N TYR A 531 -0.02 5.50 2.52
CA TYR A 531 -0.20 4.88 1.21
C TYR A 531 -1.20 5.67 0.34
N VAL A 532 -2.34 6.05 0.92
CA VAL A 532 -3.35 6.88 0.23
C VAL A 532 -2.82 8.28 -0.07
N ALA A 533 -2.07 8.90 0.84
CA ALA A 533 -1.52 10.24 0.68
C ALA A 533 -0.52 10.33 -0.47
N LYS A 534 0.44 9.39 -0.54
CA LYS A 534 1.54 9.35 -1.51
C LYS A 534 1.10 9.23 -2.96
N TYR A 535 -0.13 8.78 -3.21
CA TYR A 535 -0.56 8.46 -4.55
C TYR A 535 -1.36 9.60 -5.20
N ASP A 536 -0.71 10.29 -6.13
CA ASP A 536 -1.25 11.50 -6.78
C ASP A 536 -2.45 11.24 -7.71
N LYS A 537 -2.70 9.99 -8.13
CA LYS A 537 -3.85 9.72 -9.01
C LYS A 537 -5.16 9.44 -8.27
N ILE A 538 -5.15 9.29 -6.95
CA ILE A 538 -6.41 9.25 -6.18
C ILE A 538 -6.93 10.70 -6.08
N PRO A 539 -8.18 10.98 -6.50
CA PRO A 539 -8.75 12.32 -6.36
C PRO A 539 -8.78 12.77 -4.90
N ASP A 540 -8.50 14.05 -4.63
CA ASP A 540 -8.49 14.62 -3.27
C ASP A 540 -9.76 14.30 -2.49
N THR A 541 -10.93 14.37 -3.14
CA THR A 541 -12.22 14.03 -2.52
C THR A 541 -12.29 12.60 -1.98
N VAL A 542 -11.59 11.66 -2.63
CA VAL A 542 -11.53 10.26 -2.23
C VAL A 542 -10.53 10.06 -1.09
N LYS A 543 -9.39 10.78 -1.12
CA LYS A 543 -8.44 10.81 0.01
C LYS A 543 -9.14 11.33 1.27
N GLU A 544 -9.86 12.44 1.15
CA GLU A 544 -10.63 13.06 2.24
C GLU A 544 -11.64 12.11 2.87
N LEU A 545 -12.47 11.46 2.05
CA LEU A 545 -13.45 10.48 2.53
C LEU A 545 -12.76 9.28 3.21
N THR A 546 -11.59 8.88 2.70
CA THR A 546 -10.80 7.81 3.31
C THR A 546 -10.29 8.22 4.69
N TYR A 547 -9.71 9.40 4.82
CA TYR A 547 -9.22 9.92 6.10
C TYR A 547 -10.36 10.09 7.12
N GLU A 548 -11.53 10.58 6.68
CA GLU A 548 -12.72 10.69 7.51
C GLU A 548 -13.18 9.33 8.05
N LEU A 549 -13.08 8.27 7.25
CA LEU A 549 -13.46 6.92 7.67
C LEU A 549 -12.44 6.26 8.60
N ILE A 550 -11.14 6.41 8.33
CA ILE A 550 -10.09 5.68 9.08
C ILE A 550 -9.60 6.44 10.32
N MET A 551 -9.73 7.76 10.35
CA MET A 551 -9.27 8.60 11.46
C MET A 551 -10.19 9.82 11.70
N PRO A 552 -11.50 9.59 11.96
CA PRO A 552 -12.50 10.65 12.04
C PRO A 552 -12.17 11.75 13.06
N GLU A 553 -11.68 11.38 14.26
CA GLU A 553 -11.37 12.36 15.32
C GLU A 553 -10.21 13.28 14.93
N VAL A 554 -9.13 12.70 14.41
CA VAL A 554 -7.94 13.40 13.95
C VAL A 554 -8.25 14.31 12.76
N TRP A 555 -8.93 13.76 11.75
CA TRP A 555 -9.32 14.49 10.55
C TRP A 555 -10.24 15.67 10.89
N ASN A 556 -11.25 15.43 11.72
CA ASN A 556 -12.19 16.48 12.10
C ASN A 556 -11.49 17.59 12.88
N TYR A 557 -10.64 17.24 13.85
CA TYR A 557 -9.95 18.23 14.67
C TYR A 557 -8.91 19.05 13.89
N LEU A 558 -8.10 18.41 13.04
CA LEU A 558 -7.01 19.08 12.32
C LEU A 558 -7.49 19.82 11.07
N VAL A 559 -8.51 19.30 10.37
CA VAL A 559 -8.87 19.76 9.02
C VAL A 559 -10.30 20.33 8.95
N VAL A 560 -11.28 19.80 9.70
CA VAL A 560 -12.70 20.19 9.54
C VAL A 560 -13.15 21.28 10.53
N GLU A 561 -12.72 21.21 11.79
CA GLU A 561 -13.27 22.03 12.88
C GLU A 561 -12.86 23.52 12.75
N GLN A 562 -13.86 24.41 12.77
CA GLN A 562 -13.66 25.86 12.79
C GLN A 562 -13.66 26.37 14.23
N VAL A 563 -12.57 27.03 14.65
CA VAL A 563 -12.52 27.65 15.98
C VAL A 563 -13.39 28.91 16.00
N GLU A 564 -14.40 28.92 16.88
CA GLU A 564 -15.08 30.16 17.28
C GLU A 564 -14.09 31.10 17.99
N GLN A 565 -13.98 32.31 17.47
CA GLN A 565 -12.97 33.36 17.70
C GLN A 565 -12.43 33.56 19.14
N PRO A 566 -11.13 33.94 19.27
CA PRO A 566 -10.70 34.95 20.22
C PRO A 566 -10.59 36.33 19.52
N THR A 567 -11.20 37.36 20.11
CA THR A 567 -11.12 38.75 19.61
C THR A 567 -9.76 39.37 19.88
N GLY A 568 -9.08 39.91 18.86
CA GLY A 568 -7.84 40.69 18.99
C GLY A 568 -6.97 40.66 17.74
N LEU A 569 -5.79 41.32 17.75
CA LEU A 569 -4.83 41.45 16.61
C LEU A 569 -4.28 40.11 16.05
N VAL A 570 -4.82 38.99 16.52
CA VAL A 570 -4.61 37.59 16.11
C VAL A 570 -5.69 37.14 15.09
N ALA A 571 -6.39 38.08 14.46
CA ALA A 571 -7.55 37.86 13.58
C ALA A 571 -7.27 37.25 12.19
N ALA A 572 -6.13 36.56 11.97
CA ALA A 572 -5.77 36.02 10.66
C ALA A 572 -6.10 34.53 10.45
N ALA A 573 -6.62 33.80 11.45
CA ALA A 573 -6.73 32.34 11.38
C ALA A 573 -8.18 31.81 11.51
N ALA A 574 -9.13 32.37 10.78
CA ALA A 574 -10.44 31.75 10.58
C ALA A 574 -10.36 30.75 9.40
N GLY A 575 -9.90 29.53 9.69
CA GLY A 575 -9.73 28.42 8.75
C GLY A 575 -9.29 27.15 9.47
N SER A 576 -9.26 26.01 8.77
CA SER A 576 -8.77 24.73 9.31
C SER A 576 -7.41 24.90 10.02
N ARG A 577 -7.18 24.12 11.08
CA ARG A 577 -5.92 24.18 11.85
C ARG A 577 -4.73 23.88 10.92
N VAL A 578 -4.88 22.89 10.05
CA VAL A 578 -3.96 22.54 8.96
C VAL A 578 -4.73 22.55 7.63
N SER A 579 -4.15 23.06 6.55
CA SER A 579 -4.75 22.87 5.21
C SER A 579 -4.62 21.42 4.75
N LYS A 580 -5.46 21.01 3.81
CA LYS A 580 -5.39 19.68 3.20
C LYS A 580 -4.01 19.37 2.63
N ALA A 581 -3.40 20.33 1.92
CA ALA A 581 -2.05 20.19 1.37
C ALA A 581 -0.99 19.98 2.46
N ASN A 582 -1.08 20.72 3.57
CA ASN A 582 -0.17 20.54 4.70
C ASN A 582 -0.44 19.21 5.45
N PHE A 583 -1.69 18.73 5.50
CA PHE A 583 -2.04 17.43 6.07
C PHE A 583 -1.45 16.28 5.25
N ASP A 584 -1.62 16.29 3.93
CA ASP A 584 -0.99 15.32 3.03
C ASP A 584 0.54 15.40 3.10
N ARG A 585 1.10 16.60 3.24
CA ARG A 585 2.55 16.79 3.42
C ARG A 585 3.07 16.16 4.72
N LEU A 586 2.30 16.24 5.81
CA LEU A 586 2.63 15.57 7.07
C LEU A 586 2.53 14.05 6.95
N LEU A 587 1.51 13.53 6.26
CA LEU A 587 1.37 12.09 5.98
C LEU A 587 2.49 11.57 5.07
N ASN A 588 2.94 12.36 4.10
CA ASN A 588 4.08 12.00 3.27
C ASN A 588 5.39 11.95 4.08
N GLY A 589 5.43 12.62 5.24
CA GLY A 589 6.48 12.47 6.23
C GLY A 589 6.39 11.15 7.01
N LYS A 590 7.54 10.50 7.20
CA LYS A 590 7.59 9.20 7.91
C LYS A 590 7.41 9.32 9.44
N ARG A 591 7.62 10.51 10.02
CA ARG A 591 7.82 10.67 11.49
C ARG A 591 6.63 11.22 12.26
N THR A 592 5.68 11.87 11.59
CA THR A 592 4.50 12.40 12.29
C THR A 592 3.52 11.25 12.56
N ASP A 593 3.21 11.01 13.82
CA ASP A 593 2.02 10.25 14.22
C ASP A 593 0.87 11.23 14.47
N LEU A 594 -0.12 11.21 13.58
CA LEU A 594 -1.24 12.16 13.64
C LEU A 594 -2.21 11.89 14.81
N LYS A 595 -2.29 10.64 15.28
CA LYS A 595 -3.12 10.31 16.45
C LYS A 595 -2.48 10.88 17.70
N ARG A 596 -1.17 10.67 17.84
CA ARG A 596 -0.38 11.25 18.93
C ARG A 596 -0.40 12.77 18.91
N LEU A 597 -0.27 13.36 17.71
CA LEU A 597 -0.39 14.80 17.53
C LEU A 597 -1.76 15.30 18.00
N HIS A 598 -2.85 14.59 17.68
CA HIS A 598 -4.20 14.93 18.15
C HIS A 598 -4.32 14.86 19.69
N GLU A 599 -3.75 13.83 20.31
CA GLU A 599 -3.71 13.70 21.78
C GLU A 599 -2.96 14.88 22.43
N MET A 600 -1.77 15.23 21.92
CA MET A 600 -1.01 16.38 22.40
C MET A 600 -1.77 17.71 22.20
N MET A 601 -2.52 17.82 21.12
CA MET A 601 -3.27 19.04 20.78
C MET A 601 -4.54 19.23 21.61
N THR A 602 -5.06 18.16 22.21
CA THR A 602 -6.27 18.17 23.04
C THR A 602 -5.95 18.13 24.54
N ASP A 603 -4.67 18.02 24.91
CA ASP A 603 -4.20 18.13 26.28
C ASP A 603 -4.46 19.53 26.88
N GLY A 604 -4.72 19.59 28.18
CA GLY A 604 -4.99 20.84 28.90
C GLY A 604 -3.78 21.77 29.06
N LEU A 605 -2.56 21.28 28.82
CA LEU A 605 -1.31 22.05 28.82
C LEU A 605 -1.00 22.72 27.47
N GLN A 606 -1.65 22.27 26.40
CA GLN A 606 -1.48 22.85 25.07
C GLN A 606 -2.19 24.22 24.99
N GLU A 607 -1.44 25.25 24.59
CA GLU A 607 -1.95 26.58 24.31
C GLU A 607 -1.98 26.86 22.80
N ASN A 608 -2.95 27.64 22.33
CA ASN A 608 -3.04 27.99 20.91
C ASN A 608 -1.99 29.04 20.51
N GLY A 609 -1.30 28.79 19.40
CA GLY A 609 -0.34 29.72 18.79
C GLY A 609 -0.72 30.15 17.36
N PRO A 610 -0.05 31.19 16.81
CA PRO A 610 -0.18 31.54 15.41
C PRO A 610 0.35 30.42 14.49
N LYS A 611 -0.15 30.39 13.25
CA LYS A 611 0.47 29.59 12.18
C LYS A 611 1.86 30.13 11.83
N VAL A 612 2.77 29.25 11.50
CA VAL A 612 4.19 29.55 11.22
C VAL A 612 4.64 28.90 9.92
N ASP A 613 5.60 29.48 9.21
CA ASP A 613 6.13 28.82 8.02
C ASP A 613 6.88 27.54 8.38
N TRP A 614 6.96 26.60 7.43
CA TRP A 614 7.78 25.40 7.58
C TRP A 614 9.25 25.78 7.81
N ALA A 615 9.84 25.19 8.85
CA ALA A 615 11.26 25.35 9.16
C ALA A 615 12.12 24.50 8.22
N TYR A 616 13.11 25.12 7.55
CA TYR A 616 14.03 24.38 6.69
C TYR A 616 15.18 23.75 7.50
N GLY A 617 14.94 22.55 8.03
CA GLY A 617 15.88 21.87 8.92
C GLY A 617 15.83 22.39 10.36
N TRP A 618 16.25 21.54 11.29
CA TRP A 618 16.12 21.71 12.74
C TRP A 618 16.73 23.02 13.29
N GLU A 619 18.05 23.21 13.18
CA GLU A 619 18.75 24.42 13.70
C GLU A 619 18.22 25.72 13.09
N SER A 620 17.93 25.70 11.78
CA SER A 620 17.43 26.89 11.10
C SER A 620 16.00 27.22 11.52
N GLY A 621 15.19 26.20 11.83
CA GLY A 621 13.84 26.35 12.35
C GLY A 621 13.78 27.01 13.72
N GLU A 622 14.53 26.45 14.67
CA GLU A 622 14.59 26.96 16.04
C GLU A 622 15.07 28.42 16.06
N VAL A 623 16.14 28.72 15.32
CA VAL A 623 16.69 30.08 15.21
C VAL A 623 15.71 31.05 14.56
N ASN A 624 15.02 30.65 13.48
CA ASN A 624 14.09 31.53 12.76
C ASN A 624 12.84 31.81 13.59
N PHE A 625 12.28 30.80 14.26
CA PHE A 625 11.09 31.00 15.07
C PHE A 625 11.40 31.77 16.36
N ALA A 626 12.52 31.50 17.03
CA ALA A 626 12.97 32.32 18.15
C ALA A 626 13.18 33.79 17.73
N ALA A 627 13.74 34.05 16.53
CA ALA A 627 13.88 35.39 15.99
C ALA A 627 12.53 36.07 15.68
N MET A 628 11.54 35.30 15.18
CA MET A 628 10.17 35.77 14.97
C MET A 628 9.50 36.18 16.29
N MET A 629 9.61 35.35 17.33
CA MET A 629 9.08 35.64 18.67
C MET A 629 9.75 36.87 19.30
N ALA A 630 11.05 37.07 19.05
CA ALA A 630 11.79 38.25 19.51
C ALA A 630 11.45 39.55 18.75
N GLY A 631 10.69 39.49 17.65
CA GLY A 631 10.34 40.66 16.83
C GLY A 631 11.51 41.31 16.11
N ILE A 632 12.65 40.61 15.96
CA ILE A 632 13.91 41.17 15.40
C ILE A 632 14.30 40.38 14.15
N GLY A 633 14.22 41.02 12.98
CA GLY A 633 14.69 40.47 11.71
C GLY A 633 16.22 40.40 11.58
N ARG A 634 16.93 39.71 12.48
CA ARG A 634 18.36 39.39 12.34
C ARG A 634 18.72 38.00 12.94
N PRO A 635 19.36 37.11 12.17
CA PRO A 635 19.71 35.74 12.59
C PRO A 635 20.99 35.72 13.46
N GLY A 636 20.88 36.16 14.71
CA GLY A 636 22.06 36.18 15.58
C GLY A 636 21.87 36.48 17.07
N GLN A 637 20.70 36.26 17.67
CA GLN A 637 20.50 36.53 19.09
C GLN A 637 20.56 35.27 19.97
N ARG A 638 21.78 35.08 20.52
CA ARG A 638 22.17 34.63 21.86
C ARG A 638 21.08 33.99 22.74
N LYS A 639 21.24 32.69 22.97
CA LYS A 639 20.64 31.95 24.08
C LYS A 639 20.76 32.73 25.41
N PHE A 640 19.66 32.82 26.16
CA PHE A 640 19.62 33.49 27.46
C PHE A 640 20.15 32.55 28.55
N GLY A 641 21.45 32.66 28.84
CA GLY A 641 22.12 31.83 29.85
C GLY A 641 21.83 32.27 31.29
N ILE A 642 21.42 31.34 32.15
CA ILE A 642 21.12 31.53 33.57
C ILE A 642 22.07 30.65 34.39
N LYS A 643 22.72 31.25 35.38
CA LYS A 643 23.58 30.54 36.33
C LYS A 643 22.72 29.73 37.29
N LYS A 644 23.14 28.51 37.56
CA LYS A 644 22.53 27.66 38.59
C LYS A 644 23.09 28.03 39.98
N PRO A 645 22.26 28.23 41.01
CA PRO A 645 22.69 28.16 42.40
C PRO A 645 22.89 26.70 42.81
N ASP A 646 24.04 26.36 43.40
CA ASP A 646 24.49 25.00 43.79
C ASP A 646 23.35 23.97 44.04
N SER A 647 22.99 23.19 43.02
CA SER A 647 22.15 21.98 43.18
C SER A 647 22.90 20.75 42.64
N PRO A 648 22.77 19.60 43.31
CA PRO A 648 23.50 18.38 42.99
C PRO A 648 23.05 17.68 41.70
N ASP A 649 21.89 18.03 41.13
CA ASP A 649 21.20 17.14 40.17
C ASP A 649 21.58 17.33 38.69
N PHE A 650 22.23 18.44 38.29
CA PHE A 650 22.54 18.74 36.86
C PHE A 650 23.78 19.63 36.68
N LYS A 651 24.67 19.32 35.73
CA LYS A 651 25.91 20.09 35.40
C LYS A 651 25.62 21.26 34.43
N GLY A 652 26.25 22.43 34.65
CA GLY A 652 26.30 23.56 33.68
C GLY A 652 25.22 24.67 33.81
N PRO A 653 25.40 25.82 33.13
CA PRO A 653 24.39 26.89 33.07
C PRO A 653 23.21 26.50 32.15
N ARG A 654 21.99 26.95 32.47
CA ARG A 654 20.81 26.75 31.62
C ARG A 654 20.75 27.80 30.52
N GLU A 655 20.67 27.38 29.27
CA GLU A 655 20.60 28.28 28.11
C GLU A 655 19.20 28.25 27.49
N VAL A 656 18.39 29.29 27.72
CA VAL A 656 17.03 29.40 27.19
C VAL A 656 17.05 29.95 25.76
N ASP A 657 16.24 29.42 24.85
CA ASP A 657 16.20 29.88 23.45
C ASP A 657 15.73 31.33 23.35
N TYR A 658 14.62 31.67 24.02
CA TYR A 658 14.10 33.04 24.07
C TYR A 658 13.52 33.38 25.45
N ALA A 659 13.69 34.62 25.90
CA ALA A 659 13.19 35.10 27.18
C ALA A 659 12.48 36.45 27.02
N GLU A 660 11.24 36.53 27.48
CA GLU A 660 10.41 37.72 27.46
C GLU A 660 10.30 38.33 28.87
N GLU A 661 10.55 39.64 28.98
CA GLU A 661 10.37 40.38 30.23
C GLU A 661 8.93 40.92 30.33
N THR A 662 8.19 40.49 31.35
CA THR A 662 6.86 41.03 31.67
C THR A 662 6.86 41.82 32.98
N ASP A 663 5.76 42.50 33.29
CA ASP A 663 5.57 43.18 34.58
C ASP A 663 5.55 42.20 35.76
N GLU A 664 5.13 40.96 35.54
CA GLU A 664 5.01 39.92 36.59
C GLU A 664 6.26 39.06 36.76
N GLY A 665 7.17 39.06 35.79
CA GLY A 665 8.37 38.23 35.80
C GLY A 665 8.86 37.90 34.38
N TRP A 666 9.80 36.98 34.28
CA TRP A 666 10.30 36.49 33.00
C TRP A 666 9.49 35.29 32.51
N ILE A 667 9.18 35.27 31.21
CA ILE A 667 8.66 34.09 30.53
C ILE A 667 9.78 33.51 29.67
N PHE A 668 10.06 32.24 29.85
CA PHE A 668 11.06 31.52 29.07
C PHE A 668 10.39 30.67 28.02
N HIS A 669 10.96 30.69 26.83
CA HIS A 669 10.47 30.03 25.66
C HIS A 669 11.53 29.07 25.15
N GLU A 670 11.16 27.81 25.03
CA GLU A 670 11.93 26.77 24.35
C GLU A 670 11.33 26.49 22.99
N VAL A 671 12.16 26.31 21.97
CA VAL A 671 11.71 26.11 20.60
C VAL A 671 12.33 24.84 20.05
N LYS A 672 11.50 23.91 19.57
CA LYS A 672 11.91 22.71 18.86
C LYS A 672 11.30 22.69 17.47
N ALA A 673 12.10 22.34 16.47
CA ALA A 673 11.66 22.22 15.09
C ALA A 673 11.65 20.75 14.65
N GLY A 674 10.49 20.29 14.22
CA GLY A 674 10.28 18.92 13.77
C GLY A 674 10.24 17.89 14.90
N PHE A 675 10.24 16.62 14.50
CA PHE A 675 10.26 15.48 15.40
C PHE A 675 11.70 15.03 15.69
N ALA A 676 12.07 14.96 16.98
CA ALA A 676 13.35 14.39 17.39
C ALA A 676 13.31 12.87 17.22
N PHE A 677 14.28 12.32 16.50
CA PHE A 677 14.24 10.92 16.06
C PHE A 677 15.42 10.07 16.56
N ALA A 678 16.47 10.70 17.09
CA ALA A 678 17.58 9.99 17.70
C ALA A 678 17.38 10.03 19.22
N ASP A 679 17.53 8.87 19.88
CA ASP A 679 17.12 8.68 21.27
C ASP A 679 17.98 9.52 22.22
N ASP A 680 19.27 9.70 21.91
CA ASP A 680 20.17 10.67 22.54
C ASP A 680 19.56 12.08 22.58
N ARG A 681 18.99 12.54 21.47
CA ARG A 681 18.39 13.87 21.36
C ARG A 681 17.03 13.96 22.01
N ILE A 682 16.28 12.85 22.04
CA ILE A 682 15.05 12.77 22.83
C ILE A 682 15.41 12.90 24.32
N LEU A 683 16.45 12.19 24.78
CA LEU A 683 16.97 12.26 26.14
C LEU A 683 17.51 13.65 26.47
N GLU A 684 18.23 14.32 25.57
CA GLU A 684 18.65 15.71 25.74
C GLU A 684 17.45 16.65 25.96
N GLN A 685 16.37 16.47 25.20
CA GLN A 685 15.16 17.27 25.37
C GLN A 685 14.43 16.95 26.67
N VAL A 686 14.43 15.68 27.10
CA VAL A 686 13.87 15.26 28.39
C VAL A 686 14.67 15.84 29.56
N ASP A 687 16.01 15.76 29.52
CA ASP A 687 16.88 16.40 30.50
C ASP A 687 16.66 17.93 30.54
N GLN A 688 16.47 18.55 29.38
CA GLN A 688 16.12 19.96 29.31
C GLN A 688 14.75 20.26 29.98
N CYS A 689 13.77 19.38 29.79
CA CYS A 689 12.46 19.46 30.46
C CYS A 689 12.57 19.29 32.00
N GLU A 690 13.37 18.34 32.48
CA GLU A 690 13.61 18.14 33.93
C GLU A 690 14.32 19.36 34.56
N LYS A 691 15.28 19.95 33.84
CA LYS A 691 15.90 21.22 34.24
C LYS A 691 14.85 22.32 34.35
N ASP A 692 13.94 22.42 33.38
CA ASP A 692 12.88 23.43 33.37
C ASP A 692 11.89 23.25 34.51
N ALA A 693 11.56 22.02 34.87
CA ALA A 693 10.75 21.73 36.06
C ALA A 693 11.38 22.34 37.32
N TRP A 694 12.70 22.17 37.50
CA TRP A 694 13.42 22.76 38.61
C TRP A 694 13.42 24.29 38.58
N TYR A 695 13.62 24.90 37.41
CA TYR A 695 13.61 26.36 37.24
C TYR A 695 12.21 26.97 37.39
N GLN A 696 11.14 26.22 37.15
CA GLN A 696 9.77 26.67 37.32
C GLN A 696 9.28 26.55 38.78
N ASP A 697 9.91 25.71 39.60
CA ASP A 697 9.51 25.49 41.00
C ASP A 697 9.56 26.81 41.81
N PRO A 698 8.44 27.23 42.44
CA PRO A 698 8.39 28.38 43.34
C PRO A 698 9.44 28.35 44.46
N ALA A 699 9.81 27.16 44.95
CA ALA A 699 10.79 26.99 46.01
C ALA A 699 12.21 27.43 45.61
N ASN A 700 12.53 27.37 44.31
CA ASN A 700 13.86 27.68 43.79
C ASN A 700 14.01 29.16 43.34
N GLN A 701 12.91 29.89 43.21
CA GLN A 701 12.90 31.23 42.61
C GLN A 701 13.79 32.25 43.32
N ASP A 702 13.87 32.20 44.65
CA ASP A 702 14.67 33.18 45.40
C ASP A 702 16.17 32.94 45.22
N ALA A 703 16.60 31.68 45.22
CA ALA A 703 17.98 31.30 44.94
C ALA A 703 18.37 31.68 43.49
N ILE A 704 17.48 31.43 42.52
CA ILE A 704 17.69 31.78 41.12
C ILE A 704 17.83 33.30 40.94
N LYS A 705 16.96 34.10 41.58
CA LYS A 705 17.04 35.57 41.53
C LYS A 705 18.34 36.09 42.11
N GLU A 706 18.78 35.53 43.24
CA GLU A 706 20.03 35.94 43.90
C GLU A 706 21.25 35.62 43.02
N ALA A 707 21.33 34.41 42.46
CA ALA A 707 22.44 33.99 41.61
C ALA A 707 22.51 34.74 40.26
N ASN A 708 21.39 35.33 39.81
CA ASN A 708 21.24 35.93 38.48
C ASN A 708 20.78 37.38 38.51
N GLN A 709 21.04 38.10 39.61
CA GLN A 709 20.51 39.44 39.86
C GLN A 709 20.78 40.43 38.70
N ASP A 710 21.95 40.35 38.07
CA ASP A 710 22.37 41.18 36.94
C ASP A 710 21.58 40.91 35.64
N LYS A 711 21.17 39.65 35.40
CA LYS A 711 20.46 39.23 34.17
C LYS A 711 18.95 39.28 34.32
N MET A 712 18.45 38.90 35.49
CA MET A 712 17.02 38.80 35.80
C MET A 712 16.40 40.14 36.24
N LYS A 713 17.20 41.19 36.47
CA LYS A 713 16.73 42.52 36.95
C LYS A 713 15.90 42.45 38.23
N GLY A 714 16.19 41.47 39.10
CA GLY A 714 15.44 41.21 40.33
C GLY A 714 14.04 40.60 40.15
N LYS A 715 13.65 40.23 38.92
CA LYS A 715 12.40 39.51 38.63
C LYS A 715 12.63 37.99 38.68
N GLY A 716 11.62 37.22 39.07
CA GLY A 716 11.66 35.75 39.03
C GLY A 716 11.22 35.19 37.68
N ILE A 717 11.29 33.87 37.54
CA ILE A 717 10.73 33.13 36.42
C ILE A 717 9.23 32.96 36.70
N LYS A 718 8.41 33.48 35.80
CA LYS A 718 6.95 33.44 35.92
C LYS A 718 6.38 32.19 35.24
N LYS A 719 6.93 31.83 34.08
CA LYS A 719 6.44 30.74 33.23
C LYS A 719 7.59 30.24 32.35
N ILE A 720 7.63 28.94 32.12
CA ILE A 720 8.40 28.32 31.03
C ILE A 720 7.40 27.74 30.04
N HIS A 721 7.64 27.92 28.75
CA HIS A 721 6.72 27.55 27.68
C HIS A 721 7.48 26.92 26.52
N TRP A 722 7.05 25.75 26.06
CA TRP A 722 7.69 25.05 24.95
C TRP A 722 6.93 25.27 23.63
N HIS A 723 7.65 25.43 22.53
CA HIS A 723 7.11 25.71 21.21
C HIS A 723 7.60 24.66 20.21
N PHE A 724 6.69 24.05 19.46
CA PHE A 724 7.00 23.04 18.45
C PHE A 724 6.56 23.55 17.08
N VAL A 725 7.48 23.60 16.13
CA VAL A 725 7.23 24.08 14.77
C VAL A 725 7.46 22.98 13.75
N ALA A 726 6.69 22.97 12.66
CA ALA A 726 6.84 21.95 11.62
C ALA A 726 8.20 22.09 10.89
N SER A 727 8.93 21.00 10.76
CA SER A 727 10.17 20.94 9.97
C SER A 727 9.86 20.40 8.58
N GLY A 728 10.46 20.99 7.56
CA GLY A 728 10.34 20.54 6.18
C GLY A 728 11.57 20.89 5.37
N SER A 729 12.17 19.91 4.71
CA SER A 729 13.23 20.15 3.72
C SER A 729 12.72 19.80 2.32
N GLY A 730 13.47 20.19 1.28
CA GLY A 730 13.21 19.74 -0.08
C GLY A 730 13.47 18.22 -0.29
N GLN A 731 13.81 17.48 0.78
CA GLN A 731 13.94 16.03 0.77
C GLN A 731 12.68 15.35 1.37
N PRO A 732 12.18 14.28 0.74
CA PRO A 732 10.86 13.71 1.02
C PRO A 732 10.66 13.14 2.44
N ASN A 733 11.72 12.80 3.18
CA ASN A 733 11.62 12.09 4.47
C ASN A 733 11.64 13.00 5.72
N VAL A 734 11.66 14.33 5.55
CA VAL A 734 11.95 15.28 6.64
C VAL A 734 10.79 16.23 6.96
N ASN A 735 9.58 15.94 6.44
CA ASN A 735 8.38 16.72 6.77
C ASN A 735 7.77 16.15 8.06
N ASP A 736 7.88 16.87 9.17
CA ASP A 736 7.35 16.37 10.44
C ASP A 736 6.89 17.49 11.40
N LEU A 737 5.99 17.12 12.31
CA LEU A 737 5.43 18.00 13.34
C LEU A 737 5.07 17.18 14.59
N GLY A 738 5.45 17.69 15.75
CA GLY A 738 5.11 17.09 17.04
C GLY A 738 6.33 16.97 17.94
N MET A 739 6.25 16.06 18.92
CA MET A 739 7.32 15.78 19.86
C MET A 739 7.34 14.30 20.24
N ALA A 740 8.49 13.81 20.71
CA ALA A 740 8.63 12.43 21.17
C ALA A 740 7.83 12.14 22.46
N GLU A 741 7.54 10.85 22.69
CA GLU A 741 6.79 10.36 23.86
C GLU A 741 7.38 10.81 25.18
N LYS A 742 8.65 10.45 25.38
CA LYS A 742 9.38 10.69 26.62
C LYS A 742 9.36 12.19 26.98
N LEU A 743 9.47 13.07 25.98
CA LEU A 743 9.38 14.51 26.19
C LEU A 743 7.97 14.96 26.58
N TYR A 744 6.95 14.50 25.86
CA TYR A 744 5.56 14.84 26.17
C TYR A 744 5.18 14.41 27.60
N ASP A 745 5.59 13.22 28.01
CA ASP A 745 5.36 12.71 29.36
C ASP A 745 6.08 13.56 30.43
N CYS A 746 7.33 13.98 30.16
CA CYS A 746 8.05 14.89 31.05
C CYS A 746 7.32 16.24 31.20
N LEU A 747 6.91 16.87 30.09
CA LEU A 747 6.19 18.14 30.13
C LEU A 747 4.88 18.03 30.92
N LYS A 748 4.18 16.91 30.74
CA LYS A 748 2.92 16.62 31.43
C LYS A 748 3.11 16.38 32.91
N ALA A 749 4.10 15.58 33.30
CA ALA A 749 4.44 15.31 34.70
C ALA A 749 4.79 16.61 35.45
N ASN A 750 5.53 17.49 34.78
CA ASN A 750 6.00 18.76 35.34
C ASN A 750 5.06 19.96 35.12
N LYS A 751 3.90 19.74 34.48
CA LYS A 751 2.88 20.77 34.18
C LYS A 751 3.46 21.98 33.44
N ILE A 752 4.35 21.70 32.48
CA ILE A 752 4.97 22.71 31.64
C ILE A 752 4.06 22.91 30.41
N PRO A 753 3.52 24.13 30.20
CA PRO A 753 2.67 24.42 29.05
C PRO A 753 3.49 24.43 27.76
N TYR A 754 2.84 24.05 26.65
CA TYR A 754 3.46 24.03 25.34
C TYR A 754 2.52 24.50 24.24
N THR A 755 3.06 24.79 23.07
CA THR A 755 2.33 25.15 21.86
C THR A 755 2.92 24.47 20.65
N ILE A 756 2.14 23.58 20.04
CA ILE A 756 2.39 23.10 18.68
C ILE A 756 1.84 24.13 17.67
N HIS A 757 2.72 24.68 16.84
CA HIS A 757 2.40 25.66 15.81
C HIS A 757 2.16 24.96 14.47
N PHE A 758 0.96 25.15 13.92
CA PHE A 758 0.63 24.61 12.61
C PHE A 758 1.31 25.38 11.47
N PRO A 759 1.67 24.68 10.38
CA PRO A 759 2.24 25.32 9.23
C PRO A 759 1.26 26.29 8.56
N ALA A 760 1.78 27.43 8.08
CA ALA A 760 1.09 28.30 7.14
C ALA A 760 0.94 27.62 5.77
N ASP A 761 -0.04 28.08 4.99
CA ASP A 761 -0.41 27.51 3.68
C ASP A 761 0.50 27.97 2.54
#